data_AF-A0A7R9HN45-F1
#
_entry.id   AF-A0A7R9HN45-F1
#
_cell.length_a   1.000
_cell.length_b   1.000
_cell.length_c   1.000
_cell.angle_alpha   90.00
_cell.angle_beta   90.00
_cell.angle_gamma   90.00
#
_symmetry.space_group_name_H-M   'P 1'
#
loop_
_entity.id
_entity.type
_entity.pdbx_description
1 polymer ?
#
loop_
_entity_poly.entity_id
_entity_poly.type
_entity_poly.pdbx_seq_one_letter_code
_entity_poly.pdbx_strand_id
1 'polypeptide(L)'
;MVSGLAVLIVWSFGLNLVSSTNLKKPNIVIILADDLGWNDVSFHGSNQIPTPNIDALAYNGIILNSHYVPALCTPSRSALMTGKYPTHTGMQHLVILAPEPWGLPLSEKLMPEFLKEAGYSTHAVGKWHLGFFRKEYTPTYRGFDSHYGYWNGYQDYYDHSMLATLVPYKGYDMRRDLDLDYSNQGHYSTDLFTEEAVRLIQTHDSRRPMFLYLSHLAPHAGNDDDPFQAPDEEVAKFPHIDDPERRVYAAMVSRLDQSVGEVVAALRTKGMLDNSIIVFMSDNGAPTFGVHSNRGSNWPLRGMKESPWEGGVRGVAAVWSPLLSKTQRVSNQMMHMSDWLPTLYSAAGLDTSRLGKIDGIDMWKSLSEGTPSARTEIVHNIDEIEDYDTIRRGDWKYIRGSTQSGQVDGWYGESGIDSPSYNTARVLSSRTGTTLAGMITKLQIKEKDTSRRKTQENESSLSDSGKGPWQLLTSSTIRSLRQQAEVHCEPPTNGSAHCNPRLHPCLFNIREDPCETTNLASQRPAVLNSLQDTLERYRGTTVRPLNVPGEARANPALWNGTWVSWGDEKDDWESWTAPRPSRGRIPLLLSLVGLLLAAVAINLLLASNTSRQYGTVLQQLIFSGNKITSSQQDKGSSKVEKVVNTTEQ
;
A
#
# COMPACT_ATOMS: atom_id res chain seq x y z
N MET A 1 -4.40 -12.06 -87.95
CA MET A 1 -4.93 -13.02 -86.97
C MET A 1 -3.96 -13.10 -85.81
N VAL A 2 -4.48 -12.73 -84.63
CA VAL A 2 -4.00 -12.96 -83.26
C VAL A 2 -2.65 -12.34 -82.84
N SER A 3 -2.83 -11.11 -82.37
CA SER A 3 -2.11 -10.34 -81.37
C SER A 3 -1.64 -11.13 -80.14
N GLY A 4 -0.45 -10.82 -79.63
CA GLY A 4 0.03 -11.24 -78.32
C GLY A 4 0.86 -10.13 -77.68
N LEU A 5 0.18 -9.18 -77.02
CA LEU A 5 0.80 -8.14 -76.18
C LEU A 5 1.20 -8.77 -74.85
N ALA A 6 2.50 -8.84 -74.55
CA ALA A 6 2.99 -9.22 -73.23
C ALA A 6 2.97 -7.98 -72.32
N VAL A 7 1.99 -7.91 -71.43
CA VAL A 7 1.92 -6.91 -70.36
C VAL A 7 2.76 -7.41 -69.18
N LEU A 8 3.89 -6.77 -68.94
CA LEU A 8 4.68 -6.91 -67.71
C LEU A 8 3.95 -6.16 -66.59
N ILE A 9 3.21 -6.89 -65.75
CA ILE A 9 2.64 -6.36 -64.51
C ILE A 9 3.73 -6.38 -63.44
N VAL A 10 4.39 -5.24 -63.24
CA VAL A 10 5.24 -5.01 -62.07
C VAL A 10 4.32 -4.81 -60.86
N TRP A 11 4.19 -5.85 -60.02
CA TRP A 11 3.56 -5.72 -58.71
C TRP A 11 4.50 -4.95 -57.78
N SER A 12 4.34 -3.64 -57.73
CA SER A 12 4.91 -2.80 -56.68
C SER A 12 4.21 -3.15 -55.36
N PHE A 13 4.76 -4.10 -54.61
CA PHE A 13 4.43 -4.26 -53.20
C PHE A 13 4.88 -2.99 -52.47
N GLY A 14 3.99 -2.02 -52.36
CA GLY A 14 4.12 -0.92 -51.42
C GLY A 14 4.10 -1.49 -50.02
N LEU A 15 5.29 -1.73 -49.46
CA LEU A 15 5.48 -1.83 -48.02
C LEU A 15 5.05 -0.47 -47.44
N ASN A 16 3.77 -0.37 -47.10
CA ASN A 16 3.32 0.57 -46.10
C ASN A 16 4.00 0.13 -44.79
N LEU A 17 5.23 0.62 -44.60
CA LEU A 17 5.80 0.79 -43.27
C LEU A 17 4.86 1.75 -42.55
N VAL A 18 3.78 1.21 -42.00
CA VAL A 18 3.11 1.82 -40.86
C VAL A 18 4.20 1.83 -39.80
N SER A 19 4.91 2.95 -39.72
CA SER A 19 5.70 3.29 -38.56
C SER A 19 4.71 3.35 -37.41
N SER A 20 4.46 2.20 -36.76
CA SER A 20 3.90 2.20 -35.43
C SER A 20 4.91 3.00 -34.63
N THR A 21 4.60 4.26 -34.37
CA THR A 21 5.30 5.01 -33.34
C THR A 21 5.09 4.20 -32.09
N ASN A 22 6.07 3.36 -31.75
CA ASN A 22 6.03 2.49 -30.59
C ASN A 22 6.07 3.46 -29.41
N LEU A 23 4.89 3.88 -28.93
CA LEU A 23 4.75 4.87 -27.88
C LEU A 23 5.54 4.34 -26.70
N LYS A 24 6.61 5.06 -26.34
CA LYS A 24 7.53 4.62 -25.31
C LYS A 24 6.78 4.54 -23.99
N LYS A 25 6.78 3.36 -23.36
CA LYS A 25 6.14 3.18 -22.04
C LYS A 25 6.71 4.20 -21.03
N PRO A 26 5.87 4.81 -20.17
CA PRO A 26 6.33 5.76 -19.17
C PRO A 26 7.14 5.08 -18.08
N ASN A 27 8.04 5.84 -17.46
CA ASN A 27 8.58 5.45 -16.17
C ASN A 27 7.50 5.62 -15.11
N ILE A 28 7.48 4.75 -14.12
CA ILE A 28 6.53 4.77 -13.02
C ILE A 28 7.35 4.95 -11.74
N VAL A 29 7.06 6.00 -10.98
CA VAL A 29 7.67 6.26 -9.68
C VAL A 29 6.56 6.38 -8.65
N ILE A 30 6.58 5.50 -7.66
CA ILE A 30 5.71 5.57 -6.49
C ILE A 30 6.56 6.00 -5.31
N ILE A 31 6.18 7.12 -4.70
CA ILE A 31 6.73 7.61 -3.43
C ILE A 31 5.68 7.36 -2.37
N LEU A 32 5.95 6.41 -1.47
CA LEU A 32 5.06 6.00 -0.40
C LEU A 32 5.61 6.50 0.94
N ALA A 33 4.84 7.36 1.60
CA ALA A 33 5.06 7.76 2.99
C ALA A 33 4.46 6.71 3.94
N ASP A 34 5.01 6.63 5.14
CA ASP A 34 4.59 5.68 6.18
C ASP A 34 4.00 6.47 7.35
N ASP A 35 2.71 6.28 7.63
CA ASP A 35 1.99 7.00 8.70
C ASP A 35 1.83 8.53 8.52
N LEU A 36 1.79 9.02 7.27
CA LEU A 36 1.55 10.44 6.99
C LEU A 36 0.05 10.77 7.10
N GLY A 37 -0.31 11.63 8.05
CA GLY A 37 -1.70 12.01 8.32
C GLY A 37 -2.28 13.01 7.31
N TRP A 38 -3.61 13.07 7.24
CA TRP A 38 -4.32 13.95 6.32
C TRP A 38 -3.89 15.43 6.45
N ASN A 39 -3.62 15.88 7.68
CA ASN A 39 -3.31 17.27 8.01
C ASN A 39 -1.80 17.58 8.04
N ASP A 40 -0.97 16.66 7.54
CA ASP A 40 0.50 16.76 7.61
C ASP A 40 1.13 17.24 6.29
N VAL A 41 0.32 17.47 5.26
CA VAL A 41 0.70 18.12 4.01
C VAL A 41 0.00 19.47 3.87
N SER A 42 0.74 20.50 3.45
CA SER A 42 0.20 21.87 3.43
C SER A 42 -0.86 22.10 2.36
N PHE A 43 -0.95 21.25 1.34
CA PHE A 43 -2.01 21.32 0.33
C PHE A 43 -3.41 20.93 0.84
N HIS A 44 -3.52 20.29 2.02
CA HIS A 44 -4.80 19.95 2.65
C HIS A 44 -5.34 21.00 3.63
N GLY A 45 -4.67 22.14 3.80
CA GLY A 45 -5.20 23.24 4.64
C GLY A 45 -4.38 23.55 5.89
N SER A 46 -3.51 22.63 6.32
CA SER A 46 -2.56 22.92 7.41
C SER A 46 -1.48 23.90 6.96
N ASN A 47 -1.08 24.76 7.88
CA ASN A 47 0.03 25.70 7.72
C ASN A 47 1.25 25.33 8.54
N GLN A 48 1.08 24.46 9.53
CA GLN A 48 2.08 24.14 10.53
C GLN A 48 3.33 23.51 9.93
N ILE A 49 3.16 22.57 8.98
CA ILE A 49 4.23 21.83 8.31
C ILE A 49 4.23 22.21 6.81
N PRO A 50 5.15 23.06 6.34
CA PRO A 50 5.26 23.37 4.92
C PRO A 50 5.84 22.19 4.13
N THR A 51 5.14 21.76 3.08
CA THR A 51 5.58 20.68 2.17
C THR A 51 5.70 21.18 0.73
N PRO A 52 6.60 22.15 0.44
CA PRO A 52 6.58 22.88 -0.83
C PRO A 52 6.88 22.04 -2.08
N ASN A 53 7.64 20.94 -2.00
CA ASN A 53 7.92 20.07 -3.14
C ASN A 53 6.76 19.09 -3.41
N ILE A 54 6.17 18.52 -2.37
CA ILE A 54 4.95 17.70 -2.46
C ILE A 54 3.80 18.55 -2.98
N ASP A 55 3.61 19.75 -2.43
CA ASP A 55 2.61 20.72 -2.87
C ASP A 55 2.80 21.08 -4.35
N ALA A 56 4.04 21.35 -4.78
CA ALA A 56 4.31 21.65 -6.18
C ALA A 56 3.98 20.47 -7.11
N LEU A 57 4.25 19.23 -6.70
CA LEU A 57 3.86 18.02 -7.42
C LEU A 57 2.32 17.95 -7.54
N ALA A 58 1.64 18.13 -6.41
CA ALA A 58 0.19 18.02 -6.30
C ALA A 58 -0.56 19.09 -7.11
N TYR A 59 -0.18 20.37 -6.97
CA TYR A 59 -0.83 21.47 -7.69
C TYR A 59 -0.54 21.48 -9.19
N ASN A 60 0.60 20.93 -9.65
CA ASN A 60 0.83 20.73 -11.08
C ASN A 60 0.16 19.46 -11.63
N GLY A 61 -0.30 18.57 -10.75
CA GLY A 61 -0.90 17.28 -11.09
C GLY A 61 -2.37 17.24 -10.71
N ILE A 62 -2.76 16.18 -10.00
CA ILE A 62 -4.11 15.97 -9.47
C ILE A 62 -4.00 15.62 -7.99
N ILE A 63 -4.68 16.40 -7.14
CA ILE A 63 -4.89 16.06 -5.72
C ILE A 63 -6.04 15.07 -5.64
N LEU A 64 -5.86 13.94 -4.94
CA LEU A 64 -6.87 12.90 -4.82
C LEU A 64 -7.61 13.00 -3.48
N ASN A 65 -8.61 13.88 -3.41
CA ASN A 65 -9.34 14.16 -2.19
C ASN A 65 -10.22 12.99 -1.69
N SER A 66 -10.46 11.96 -2.50
CA SER A 66 -11.22 10.76 -2.11
C SER A 66 -10.45 9.48 -2.46
N HIS A 67 -9.15 9.49 -2.15
CA HIS A 67 -8.28 8.31 -2.17
C HIS A 67 -8.34 7.57 -0.84
N TYR A 68 -8.48 6.25 -0.90
CA TYR A 68 -8.61 5.39 0.26
C TYR A 68 -7.56 4.30 0.29
N VAL A 69 -7.14 3.98 1.50
CA VAL A 69 -6.14 2.98 1.82
C VAL A 69 -6.67 2.12 2.98
N PRO A 70 -6.21 0.87 3.10
CA PRO A 70 -6.35 0.14 4.36
C PRO A 70 -5.76 0.92 5.55
N ALA A 71 -6.23 0.66 6.76
CA ALA A 71 -5.87 1.45 7.94
C ALA A 71 -4.47 1.14 8.54
N LEU A 72 -3.70 0.23 7.92
CA LEU A 72 -2.44 -0.31 8.42
C LEU A 72 -1.45 -0.62 7.28
N CYS A 73 -0.16 -0.66 7.62
CA CYS A 73 0.96 -0.78 6.69
C CYS A 73 0.91 -2.03 5.79
N THR A 74 1.01 -3.24 6.37
CA THR A 74 1.00 -4.51 5.60
C THR A 74 -0.26 -4.64 4.72
N PRO A 75 -1.49 -4.42 5.24
CA PRO A 75 -2.69 -4.46 4.42
C PRO A 75 -2.61 -3.49 3.21
N SER A 76 -2.19 -2.25 3.41
CA SER A 76 -2.05 -1.25 2.35
C SER A 76 -1.04 -1.64 1.28
N ARG A 77 0.14 -2.11 1.71
CA ARG A 77 1.21 -2.57 0.81
C ARG A 77 0.77 -3.80 0.03
N SER A 78 0.00 -4.69 0.66
CA SER A 78 -0.55 -5.87 -0.01
C SER A 78 -1.55 -5.46 -1.10
N ALA A 79 -2.42 -4.49 -0.81
CA ALA A 79 -3.40 -3.99 -1.76
C ALA A 79 -2.75 -3.27 -2.94
N LEU A 80 -1.73 -2.45 -2.67
CA LEU A 80 -0.94 -1.79 -3.71
C LEU A 80 -0.28 -2.78 -4.66
N MET A 81 0.37 -3.81 -4.12
CA MET A 81 1.16 -4.75 -4.92
C MET A 81 0.30 -5.74 -5.70
N THR A 82 -0.86 -6.14 -5.17
CA THR A 82 -1.70 -7.18 -5.77
C THR A 82 -2.90 -6.64 -6.55
N GLY A 83 -3.29 -5.40 -6.29
CA GLY A 83 -4.58 -4.88 -6.75
C GLY A 83 -5.78 -5.56 -6.09
N LYS A 84 -5.61 -6.26 -4.97
CA LYS A 84 -6.68 -6.94 -4.23
C LYS A 84 -6.96 -6.29 -2.89
N TYR A 85 -8.15 -6.52 -2.33
CA TYR A 85 -8.43 -6.17 -0.94
C TYR A 85 -7.66 -7.10 0.01
N PRO A 86 -7.27 -6.61 1.21
CA PRO A 86 -6.65 -7.44 2.24
C PRO A 86 -7.47 -8.68 2.60
N THR A 87 -8.81 -8.57 2.57
CA THR A 87 -9.75 -9.67 2.79
C THR A 87 -9.67 -10.79 1.74
N HIS A 88 -9.07 -10.55 0.57
CA HIS A 88 -8.84 -11.56 -0.47
C HIS A 88 -7.40 -12.11 -0.47
N THR A 89 -6.49 -11.52 0.30
CA THR A 89 -5.11 -11.96 0.44
C THR A 89 -4.80 -12.57 1.80
N GLY A 90 -5.75 -12.51 2.75
CA GLY A 90 -5.56 -12.98 4.12
C GLY A 90 -4.84 -11.98 5.02
N MET A 91 -4.77 -10.72 4.59
CA MET A 91 -4.07 -9.61 5.23
C MET A 91 -5.03 -8.68 6.00
N GLN A 92 -6.26 -9.10 6.27
CA GLN A 92 -7.25 -8.23 6.91
C GLN A 92 -7.01 -7.99 8.40
N HIS A 93 -6.25 -8.85 9.10
CA HIS A 93 -6.04 -8.72 10.53
C HIS A 93 -4.61 -8.27 10.83
N LEU A 94 -4.48 -7.11 11.46
CA LEU A 94 -3.22 -6.49 11.87
C LEU A 94 -2.17 -6.43 10.74
N VAL A 95 -0.89 -6.45 11.12
CA VAL A 95 0.27 -6.46 10.21
C VAL A 95 1.08 -7.74 10.42
N ILE A 96 2.01 -8.02 9.51
CA ILE A 96 3.00 -9.09 9.74
C ILE A 96 3.98 -8.59 10.80
N LEU A 97 4.06 -9.29 11.93
CA LEU A 97 5.02 -9.00 12.99
C LEU A 97 6.35 -9.71 12.73
N ALA A 98 7.44 -9.12 13.21
CA ALA A 98 8.80 -9.55 12.93
C ALA A 98 9.08 -11.05 13.15
N PRO A 99 8.60 -11.70 14.23
CA PRO A 99 8.93 -13.12 14.47
C PRO A 99 7.97 -14.11 13.78
N GLU A 100 7.00 -13.65 12.98
CA GLU A 100 5.95 -14.52 12.46
C GLU A 100 6.34 -15.18 11.12
N PRO A 101 6.20 -16.51 10.98
CA PRO A 101 6.62 -17.25 9.79
C PRO A 101 5.56 -17.25 8.67
N TRP A 102 5.10 -16.07 8.27
CA TRP A 102 4.16 -15.90 7.15
C TRP A 102 4.43 -14.60 6.38
N GLY A 103 3.71 -14.42 5.29
CA GLY A 103 3.82 -13.24 4.44
C GLY A 103 2.78 -13.25 3.33
N LEU A 104 2.87 -12.27 2.44
CA LEU A 104 1.97 -12.17 1.28
C LEU A 104 2.04 -13.46 0.47
N PRO A 105 0.91 -14.17 0.21
CA PRO A 105 0.94 -15.49 -0.40
C PRO A 105 1.77 -15.49 -1.68
N LEU A 106 2.61 -16.51 -1.84
CA LEU A 106 3.47 -16.67 -3.03
C LEU A 106 2.68 -16.97 -4.31
N SER A 107 1.39 -17.33 -4.18
CA SER A 107 0.46 -17.45 -5.31
C SER A 107 0.04 -16.10 -5.88
N GLU A 108 0.25 -15.01 -5.15
CA GLU A 108 -0.07 -13.65 -5.61
C GLU A 108 1.07 -13.10 -6.46
N LYS A 109 0.74 -12.82 -7.71
CA LYS A 109 1.61 -12.12 -8.64
C LYS A 109 1.52 -10.61 -8.41
N LEU A 110 2.67 -9.97 -8.26
CA LEU A 110 2.77 -8.57 -7.84
C LEU A 110 2.98 -7.61 -9.02
N MET A 111 2.64 -6.34 -8.79
CA MET A 111 2.91 -5.21 -9.68
C MET A 111 4.31 -5.24 -10.33
N PRO A 112 5.42 -5.37 -9.58
CA PRO A 112 6.75 -5.46 -10.19
C PRO A 112 6.90 -6.67 -11.13
N GLU A 113 6.31 -7.83 -10.85
CA GLU A 113 6.36 -8.99 -11.74
C GLU A 113 5.62 -8.72 -13.07
N PHE A 114 4.43 -8.13 -13.00
CA PHE A 114 3.67 -7.72 -14.19
C PHE A 114 4.44 -6.68 -15.02
N LEU A 115 5.08 -5.70 -14.38
CA LEU A 115 5.84 -4.65 -15.07
C LEU A 115 7.16 -5.19 -15.64
N LYS A 116 7.84 -6.07 -14.93
CA LYS A 116 9.07 -6.74 -15.39
C LYS A 116 8.82 -7.54 -16.66
N GLU A 117 7.73 -8.30 -16.72
CA GLU A 117 7.28 -8.98 -17.94
C GLU A 117 6.96 -8.01 -19.11
N ALA A 118 6.55 -6.78 -18.80
CA ALA A 118 6.33 -5.73 -19.79
C ALA A 118 7.61 -4.97 -20.22
N GLY A 119 8.77 -5.37 -19.68
CA GLY A 119 10.10 -4.87 -20.04
C GLY A 119 10.67 -3.82 -19.09
N TYR A 120 10.02 -3.54 -17.96
CA TYR A 120 10.50 -2.58 -16.97
C TYR A 120 11.77 -3.09 -16.27
N SER A 121 12.63 -2.16 -15.86
CA SER A 121 13.57 -2.38 -14.75
C SER A 121 12.87 -1.98 -13.46
N THR A 122 12.89 -2.84 -12.45
CA THR A 122 12.05 -2.73 -11.25
C THR A 122 12.92 -2.59 -10.01
N HIS A 123 12.72 -1.53 -9.24
CA HIS A 123 13.54 -1.22 -8.07
C HIS A 123 12.65 -0.88 -6.88
N ALA A 124 12.95 -1.49 -5.73
CA ALA A 124 12.34 -1.14 -4.44
C ALA A 124 13.39 -0.43 -3.57
N VAL A 125 13.00 0.63 -2.88
CA VAL A 125 13.85 1.36 -1.93
C VAL A 125 13.07 1.63 -0.65
N GLY A 126 13.65 1.30 0.50
CA GLY A 126 13.05 1.44 1.83
C GLY A 126 12.24 0.22 2.29
N LYS A 127 11.10 0.47 2.95
CA LYS A 127 10.27 -0.51 3.66
C LYS A 127 9.62 -1.55 2.74
N TRP A 128 9.72 -2.82 3.10
CA TRP A 128 8.99 -3.91 2.42
C TRP A 128 7.68 -4.29 3.12
N HIS A 129 7.76 -4.89 4.31
CA HIS A 129 6.64 -5.26 5.18
C HIS A 129 5.58 -6.20 4.59
N LEU A 130 5.97 -7.10 3.68
CA LEU A 130 5.12 -8.15 3.09
C LEU A 130 5.61 -9.59 3.39
N GLY A 131 6.43 -9.72 4.43
CA GLY A 131 6.99 -10.99 4.91
C GLY A 131 8.44 -11.19 4.46
N PHE A 132 9.21 -11.87 5.30
CA PHE A 132 10.63 -12.11 5.04
C PHE A 132 11.19 -13.38 5.71
N PHE A 133 10.34 -14.16 6.41
CA PHE A 133 10.79 -15.35 7.13
C PHE A 133 11.49 -16.39 6.23
N ARG A 134 11.18 -16.37 4.93
CA ARG A 134 11.90 -17.09 3.86
C ARG A 134 12.25 -16.12 2.73
N LYS A 135 13.34 -16.39 2.01
CA LYS A 135 13.79 -15.51 0.90
C LYS A 135 12.73 -15.28 -0.16
N GLU A 136 11.84 -16.25 -0.42
CA GLU A 136 10.78 -16.14 -1.43
C GLU A 136 9.79 -15.00 -1.13
N TYR A 137 9.71 -14.55 0.13
CA TYR A 137 8.84 -13.43 0.51
C TYR A 137 9.53 -12.07 0.37
N THR A 138 10.85 -12.03 0.16
CA THR A 138 11.64 -10.78 0.07
C THR A 138 11.48 -10.08 -1.30
N PRO A 139 11.73 -8.77 -1.41
CA PRO A 139 11.43 -7.99 -2.61
C PRO A 139 12.04 -8.55 -3.91
N THR A 140 13.29 -9.01 -3.86
CA THR A 140 14.03 -9.49 -5.06
C THR A 140 13.52 -10.84 -5.57
N TYR A 141 12.80 -11.59 -4.73
CA TYR A 141 12.07 -12.81 -5.12
C TYR A 141 10.61 -12.55 -5.50
N ARG A 142 10.16 -11.30 -5.32
CA ARG A 142 8.79 -10.86 -5.56
C ARG A 142 8.68 -9.83 -6.68
N GLY A 143 9.58 -9.92 -7.65
CA GLY A 143 9.53 -9.22 -8.93
C GLY A 143 10.48 -8.05 -9.08
N PHE A 144 11.06 -7.52 -7.99
CA PHE A 144 12.03 -6.43 -8.07
C PHE A 144 13.40 -6.93 -8.55
N ASP A 145 14.05 -6.18 -9.44
CA ASP A 145 15.42 -6.44 -9.88
C ASP A 145 16.45 -6.04 -8.81
N SER A 146 16.13 -5.04 -7.98
CA SER A 146 16.94 -4.68 -6.82
C SER A 146 16.11 -4.14 -5.65
N HIS A 147 16.66 -4.28 -4.44
CA HIS A 147 16.15 -3.67 -3.21
C HIS A 147 17.27 -2.99 -2.42
N TYR A 148 16.98 -1.86 -1.79
CA TYR A 148 17.84 -1.27 -0.77
C TYR A 148 16.96 -0.70 0.34
N GLY A 149 17.09 -1.19 1.56
CA GLY A 149 16.23 -0.79 2.67
C GLY A 149 16.11 -1.89 3.71
N TYR A 150 14.90 -2.07 4.24
CA TYR A 150 14.61 -2.97 5.36
C TYR A 150 13.35 -3.80 5.10
N TRP A 151 13.20 -4.92 5.80
CA TRP A 151 12.11 -5.86 5.56
C TRP A 151 10.93 -5.74 6.54
N ASN A 152 11.21 -5.34 7.79
CA ASN A 152 10.24 -5.22 8.85
C ASN A 152 9.28 -4.03 8.69
N GLY A 153 8.40 -3.86 9.69
CA GLY A 153 7.41 -2.80 9.73
C GLY A 153 7.96 -1.42 10.06
N TYR A 154 9.10 -1.32 10.71
CA TYR A 154 9.78 -0.07 11.06
C TYR A 154 11.22 -0.38 11.50
N GLN A 155 12.04 0.65 11.68
CA GLN A 155 13.37 0.55 12.27
C GLN A 155 13.78 1.92 12.82
N ASP A 156 14.81 1.96 13.66
CA ASP A 156 15.51 3.19 14.00
C ASP A 156 16.03 3.90 12.75
N TYR A 157 15.94 5.23 12.70
CA TYR A 157 16.33 6.00 11.53
C TYR A 157 17.83 6.03 11.26
N TYR A 158 18.67 5.88 12.29
CA TYR A 158 20.12 6.05 12.20
C TYR A 158 20.86 4.73 12.39
N ASP A 159 20.55 3.97 13.44
CA ASP A 159 21.23 2.71 13.74
C ASP A 159 20.64 1.50 12.98
N HIS A 160 19.47 1.68 12.36
CA HIS A 160 18.73 0.70 11.56
C HIS A 160 18.43 -0.62 12.28
N SER A 161 18.34 -0.57 13.60
CA SER A 161 17.88 -1.68 14.44
C SER A 161 16.36 -1.61 14.66
N MET A 162 15.77 -2.76 14.93
CA MET A 162 14.34 -2.94 15.12
C MET A 162 14.11 -3.87 16.29
N LEU A 163 13.24 -3.43 17.23
CA LEU A 163 12.73 -4.22 18.34
C LEU A 163 11.36 -4.77 17.95
N ALA A 164 11.12 -6.06 18.14
CA ALA A 164 9.81 -6.65 17.85
C ALA A 164 8.75 -6.15 18.86
N THR A 165 7.57 -5.80 18.36
CA THR A 165 6.50 -5.15 19.15
C THR A 165 5.97 -6.01 20.32
N LEU A 166 5.87 -7.34 20.15
CA LEU A 166 5.26 -8.24 21.14
C LEU A 166 6.25 -9.13 21.89
N VAL A 167 7.53 -9.10 21.53
CA VAL A 167 8.58 -9.93 22.13
C VAL A 167 9.90 -9.15 22.19
N PRO A 168 10.76 -9.37 23.19
CA PRO A 168 11.98 -8.57 23.39
C PRO A 168 13.12 -8.99 22.44
N TYR A 169 12.84 -9.12 21.14
CA TYR A 169 13.80 -9.49 20.10
C TYR A 169 14.25 -8.22 19.38
N LYS A 170 15.54 -7.88 19.50
CA LYS A 170 16.14 -6.72 18.84
C LYS A 170 17.20 -7.17 17.86
N GLY A 171 17.19 -6.62 16.66
CA GLY A 171 18.18 -6.91 15.63
C GLY A 171 18.29 -5.83 14.57
N TYR A 172 19.39 -5.84 13.83
CA TYR A 172 19.64 -4.97 12.68
C TYR A 172 18.84 -5.40 11.44
N ASP A 173 18.30 -4.45 10.67
CA ASP A 173 17.49 -4.72 9.47
C ASP A 173 17.78 -3.76 8.29
N MET A 174 19.04 -3.50 7.94
CA MET A 174 19.34 -2.75 6.71
C MET A 174 20.15 -3.60 5.74
N ARG A 175 19.80 -3.53 4.45
CA ARG A 175 20.36 -4.41 3.43
C ARG A 175 20.30 -3.84 2.02
N ARG A 176 21.16 -4.38 1.18
CA ARG A 176 21.11 -4.29 -0.28
C ARG A 176 20.79 -5.68 -0.82
N ASP A 177 19.64 -5.79 -1.47
CA ASP A 177 19.07 -7.06 -1.89
C ASP A 177 18.92 -8.02 -0.70
N LEU A 178 19.72 -9.08 -0.64
CA LEU A 178 19.76 -10.01 0.50
C LEU A 178 20.89 -9.72 1.48
N ASP A 179 21.89 -8.94 1.07
CA ASP A 179 23.13 -8.73 1.83
C ASP A 179 22.96 -7.57 2.83
N LEU A 180 23.34 -7.82 4.08
CA LEU A 180 23.32 -6.80 5.14
C LEU A 180 24.26 -5.64 4.81
N ASP A 181 23.82 -4.41 5.08
CA ASP A 181 24.59 -3.21 4.80
C ASP A 181 24.88 -2.37 6.05
N TYR A 182 25.87 -2.80 6.82
CA TYR A 182 26.35 -2.06 7.99
C TYR A 182 27.07 -0.74 7.66
N SER A 183 27.44 -0.51 6.40
CA SER A 183 28.27 0.66 6.03
C SER A 183 27.53 1.99 6.22
N ASN A 184 26.20 1.94 6.28
CA ASN A 184 25.32 3.10 6.42
C ASN A 184 24.76 3.27 7.83
N GLN A 185 25.26 2.53 8.82
CA GLN A 185 24.91 2.77 10.23
C GLN A 185 25.32 4.19 10.66
N GLY A 186 24.47 4.85 11.44
CA GLY A 186 24.63 6.25 11.86
C GLY A 186 24.15 7.28 10.83
N HIS A 187 23.68 6.87 9.65
CA HIS A 187 23.16 7.77 8.62
C HIS A 187 21.64 7.72 8.58
N TYR A 188 21.01 8.88 8.37
CA TYR A 188 19.55 9.02 8.41
C TYR A 188 18.86 8.27 7.26
N SER A 189 17.92 7.37 7.60
CA SER A 189 17.22 6.48 6.66
C SER A 189 16.57 7.22 5.48
N THR A 190 15.93 8.38 5.72
CA THR A 190 15.27 9.15 4.64
C THR A 190 16.28 9.65 3.61
N ASP A 191 17.46 10.07 4.05
CA ASP A 191 18.52 10.55 3.16
C ASP A 191 19.10 9.39 2.36
N LEU A 192 19.38 8.25 3.02
CA LEU A 192 19.86 7.02 2.36
C LEU A 192 18.91 6.54 1.25
N PHE A 193 17.60 6.51 1.53
CA PHE A 193 16.60 6.10 0.54
C PHE A 193 16.49 7.10 -0.62
N THR A 194 16.63 8.39 -0.33
CA THR A 194 16.64 9.45 -1.35
C THR A 194 17.85 9.32 -2.26
N GLU A 195 19.03 9.16 -1.68
CA GLU A 195 20.29 9.02 -2.41
C GLU A 195 20.27 7.79 -3.31
N GLU A 196 19.78 6.65 -2.82
CA GLU A 196 19.66 5.44 -3.64
C GLU A 196 18.66 5.62 -4.78
N ALA A 197 17.49 6.24 -4.54
CA ALA A 197 16.53 6.54 -5.60
C ALA A 197 17.13 7.43 -6.69
N VAL A 198 17.85 8.50 -6.29
CA VAL A 198 18.56 9.40 -7.21
C VAL A 198 19.64 8.64 -7.98
N ARG A 199 20.43 7.80 -7.32
CA ARG A 199 21.47 6.97 -7.94
C ARG A 199 20.87 6.03 -9.00
N LEU A 200 19.78 5.33 -8.66
CA LEU A 200 19.07 4.44 -9.58
C LEU A 200 18.59 5.19 -10.82
N ILE A 201 17.97 6.36 -10.64
CA ILE A 201 17.51 7.21 -11.76
C ILE A 201 18.70 7.64 -12.63
N GLN A 202 19.77 8.17 -12.03
CA GLN A 202 20.92 8.69 -12.75
C GLN A 202 21.68 7.59 -13.53
N THR A 203 21.76 6.38 -12.97
CA THR A 203 22.45 5.24 -13.57
C THR A 203 21.58 4.40 -14.50
N HIS A 204 20.26 4.67 -14.55
CA HIS A 204 19.32 3.92 -15.37
C HIS A 204 19.65 3.93 -16.87
N ASP A 205 19.42 2.80 -17.53
CA ASP A 205 19.41 2.71 -18.98
C ASP A 205 18.05 3.17 -19.53
N SER A 206 18.00 4.42 -19.99
CA SER A 206 16.79 5.06 -20.52
C SER A 206 16.20 4.39 -21.77
N ARG A 207 16.79 3.31 -22.31
CA ARG A 207 16.18 2.45 -23.34
C ARG A 207 15.05 1.58 -22.79
N ARG A 208 15.09 1.24 -21.49
CA ARG A 208 14.03 0.50 -20.79
C ARG A 208 13.22 1.45 -19.91
N PRO A 209 11.90 1.22 -19.71
CA PRO A 209 11.15 1.98 -18.73
C PRO A 209 11.54 1.55 -17.29
N MET A 210 11.49 2.48 -16.35
CA MET A 210 11.76 2.22 -14.93
C MET A 210 10.45 2.08 -14.14
N PHE A 211 10.41 1.15 -13.20
CA PHE A 211 9.47 1.15 -12.08
C PHE A 211 10.27 1.31 -10.78
N LEU A 212 10.06 2.41 -10.08
CA LEU A 212 10.69 2.70 -8.79
C LEU A 212 9.62 2.78 -7.71
N TYR A 213 9.67 1.87 -6.75
CA TYR A 213 8.88 1.89 -5.53
C TYR A 213 9.76 2.41 -4.39
N LEU A 214 9.64 3.70 -4.11
CA LEU A 214 10.35 4.40 -3.03
C LEU A 214 9.42 4.48 -1.81
N SER A 215 9.57 3.54 -0.88
CA SER A 215 8.79 3.47 0.34
C SER A 215 9.60 3.95 1.54
N HIS A 216 9.45 5.22 1.89
CA HIS A 216 10.14 5.78 3.04
C HIS A 216 9.68 5.14 4.36
N LEU A 217 10.56 5.20 5.37
CA LEU A 217 10.18 5.09 6.78
C LEU A 217 9.48 6.38 7.26
N ALA A 218 9.83 7.54 6.69
CA ALA A 218 9.23 8.81 7.09
C ALA A 218 7.72 8.92 6.76
N PRO A 219 6.90 9.44 7.69
CA PRO A 219 7.23 9.85 9.07
C PRO A 219 6.80 8.85 10.20
N HIS A 220 6.94 7.54 10.03
CA HIS A 220 6.67 6.54 11.08
C HIS A 220 7.59 6.73 12.30
N ALA A 221 7.17 6.27 13.48
CA ALA A 221 8.04 6.25 14.66
C ALA A 221 9.29 5.36 14.44
N GLY A 222 10.46 5.79 14.95
CA GLY A 222 11.74 5.10 14.78
C GLY A 222 11.95 3.93 15.74
N ASN A 223 12.05 4.19 17.04
CA ASN A 223 12.16 3.16 18.06
C ASN A 223 11.36 3.55 19.33
N ASP A 224 11.30 2.67 20.32
CA ASP A 224 10.46 2.90 21.52
C ASP A 224 11.09 3.88 22.53
N ASP A 225 12.42 4.04 22.53
CA ASP A 225 13.17 4.93 23.42
C ASP A 225 13.27 6.37 22.85
N ASP A 226 13.38 6.49 21.53
CA ASP A 226 13.50 7.72 20.74
C ASP A 226 12.63 7.61 19.47
N PRO A 227 11.30 7.77 19.60
CA PRO A 227 10.36 7.54 18.50
C PRO A 227 10.40 8.59 17.39
N PHE A 228 10.88 9.81 17.68
CA PHE A 228 10.90 10.90 16.71
C PHE A 228 12.34 11.26 16.37
N GLN A 229 12.75 10.97 15.15
CA GLN A 229 14.15 11.08 14.74
C GLN A 229 14.25 11.87 13.45
N ALA A 230 14.93 13.01 13.50
CA ALA A 230 15.28 13.82 12.33
C ALA A 230 16.60 14.55 12.58
N PRO A 231 17.31 15.01 11.52
CA PRO A 231 18.52 15.81 11.70
C PRO A 231 18.22 17.14 12.42
N ASP A 232 19.07 17.51 13.40
CA ASP A 232 18.87 18.68 14.26
C ASP A 232 18.70 19.99 13.47
N GLU A 233 19.45 20.15 12.38
CA GLU A 233 19.36 21.33 11.51
C GLU A 233 18.01 21.43 10.78
N GLU A 234 17.31 20.31 10.61
CA GLU A 234 15.96 20.30 10.08
C GLU A 234 14.95 20.64 11.18
N VAL A 235 15.10 20.07 12.38
CA VAL A 235 14.26 20.37 13.56
C VAL A 235 14.28 21.87 13.89
N ALA A 236 15.45 22.51 13.79
CA ALA A 236 15.64 23.94 14.05
C ALA A 236 14.83 24.86 13.12
N LYS A 237 14.28 24.36 12.01
CA LYS A 237 13.44 25.14 11.08
C LYS A 237 11.99 25.31 11.54
N PHE A 238 11.59 24.64 12.62
CA PHE A 238 10.22 24.62 13.13
C PHE A 238 10.07 25.23 14.54
N PRO A 239 10.68 26.39 14.85
CA PRO A 239 10.61 26.96 16.21
C PRO A 239 9.20 27.44 16.59
N HIS A 240 8.29 27.58 15.62
CA HIS A 240 6.89 27.97 15.82
C HIS A 240 5.99 26.82 16.28
N ILE A 241 6.47 25.57 16.27
CA ILE A 241 5.74 24.42 16.80
C ILE A 241 6.18 24.24 18.25
N ASP A 242 5.26 24.48 19.19
CA ASP A 242 5.55 24.46 20.63
C ASP A 242 5.82 23.05 21.15
N ASP A 243 5.02 22.05 20.74
CA ASP A 243 5.23 20.65 21.08
C ASP A 243 6.54 20.14 20.46
N PRO A 244 7.55 19.78 21.27
CA PRO A 244 8.83 19.31 20.75
C PRO A 244 8.72 18.01 19.94
N GLU A 245 7.80 17.10 20.28
CA GLU A 245 7.64 15.84 19.55
C GLU A 245 7.04 16.09 18.15
N ARG A 246 6.00 16.91 18.08
CA ARG A 246 5.44 17.41 16.81
C ARG A 246 6.46 18.20 15.99
N ARG A 247 7.38 18.92 16.64
CA ARG A 247 8.47 19.66 15.97
C ARG A 247 9.44 18.71 15.27
N VAL A 248 9.82 17.61 15.91
CA VAL A 248 10.67 16.59 15.28
C VAL A 248 9.91 15.87 14.17
N TYR A 249 8.64 15.53 14.37
CA TYR A 249 7.77 15.00 13.32
C TYR A 249 7.72 15.91 12.08
N ALA A 250 7.55 17.22 12.27
CA ALA A 250 7.56 18.20 11.18
C ALA A 250 8.88 18.18 10.40
N ALA A 251 10.01 17.95 11.07
CA ALA A 251 11.30 17.80 10.43
C ALA A 251 11.42 16.49 9.64
N MET A 252 10.85 15.38 10.13
CA MET A 252 10.76 14.11 9.38
C MET A 252 9.97 14.29 8.07
N VAL A 253 8.82 14.95 8.15
CA VAL A 253 8.00 15.28 6.97
C VAL A 253 8.73 16.25 6.03
N SER A 254 9.49 17.21 6.56
CA SER A 254 10.29 18.13 5.76
C SER A 254 11.41 17.42 4.97
N ARG A 255 12.08 16.41 5.56
CA ARG A 255 13.04 15.58 4.84
C ARG A 255 12.38 14.72 3.76
N LEU A 256 11.18 14.19 4.03
CA LEU A 256 10.38 13.50 3.01
C LEU A 256 10.01 14.45 1.85
N ASP A 257 9.60 15.69 2.14
CA ASP A 257 9.34 16.70 1.11
C ASP A 257 10.58 16.99 0.25
N GLN A 258 11.74 17.15 0.88
CA GLN A 258 13.01 17.32 0.16
C GLN A 258 13.32 16.13 -0.76
N SER A 259 13.07 14.90 -0.29
CA SER A 259 13.23 13.69 -1.10
C SER A 259 12.42 13.73 -2.40
N VAL A 260 11.15 14.16 -2.33
CA VAL A 260 10.31 14.36 -3.53
C VAL A 260 10.96 15.35 -4.50
N GLY A 261 11.51 16.46 -3.98
CA GLY A 261 12.25 17.44 -4.77
C GLY A 261 13.48 16.84 -5.49
N GLU A 262 14.27 16.02 -4.80
CA GLU A 262 15.45 15.37 -5.36
C GLU A 262 15.08 14.36 -6.45
N VAL A 263 14.07 13.52 -6.23
CA VAL A 263 13.60 12.51 -7.18
C VAL A 263 13.09 13.17 -8.47
N VAL A 264 12.25 14.20 -8.35
CA VAL A 264 11.72 14.94 -9.52
C VAL A 264 12.85 15.62 -10.30
N ALA A 265 13.81 16.24 -9.61
CA ALA A 265 14.97 16.87 -10.24
C ALA A 265 15.90 15.84 -10.92
N ALA A 266 16.11 14.67 -10.32
CA ALA A 266 16.91 13.58 -10.90
C ALA A 266 16.28 13.08 -12.20
N LEU A 267 14.97 12.83 -12.22
CA LEU A 267 14.22 12.45 -13.43
C LEU A 267 14.37 13.52 -14.53
N ARG A 268 14.33 14.81 -14.17
CA ARG A 268 14.51 15.90 -15.13
C ARG A 268 15.93 15.89 -15.71
N THR A 269 16.93 15.81 -14.84
CA THR A 269 18.35 15.85 -15.20
C THR A 269 18.71 14.68 -16.12
N LYS A 270 18.16 13.49 -15.84
CA LYS A 270 18.34 12.29 -16.68
C LYS A 270 17.54 12.34 -17.99
N GLY A 271 16.64 13.31 -18.16
CA GLY A 271 15.76 13.41 -19.32
C GLY A 271 14.68 12.32 -19.37
N MET A 272 14.20 11.89 -18.22
CA MET A 272 13.14 10.88 -18.06
C MET A 272 11.78 11.49 -17.70
N LEU A 273 11.78 12.69 -17.08
CA LEU A 273 10.59 13.32 -16.50
C LEU A 273 9.46 13.59 -17.51
N ASP A 274 9.78 13.84 -18.79
CA ASP A 274 8.81 14.11 -19.85
C ASP A 274 7.98 12.88 -20.27
N ASN A 275 8.34 11.70 -19.77
CA ASN A 275 7.58 10.46 -19.94
C ASN A 275 7.57 9.65 -18.63
N SER A 276 7.18 10.31 -17.52
CA SER A 276 7.06 9.68 -16.20
C SER A 276 5.67 9.88 -15.60
N ILE A 277 5.24 8.91 -14.80
CA ILE A 277 4.10 9.02 -13.89
C ILE A 277 4.67 8.97 -12.47
N ILE A 278 4.38 9.98 -11.67
CA ILE A 278 4.81 10.09 -10.28
C ILE A 278 3.57 10.07 -9.41
N VAL A 279 3.50 9.09 -8.51
CA VAL A 279 2.45 8.97 -7.48
C VAL A 279 3.09 9.24 -6.14
N PHE A 280 2.57 10.20 -5.39
CA PHE A 280 2.89 10.40 -3.98
C PHE A 280 1.68 10.01 -3.16
N MET A 281 1.85 9.18 -2.13
CA MET A 281 0.75 8.82 -1.22
C MET A 281 1.23 8.34 0.15
N SER A 282 0.33 8.32 1.12
CA SER A 282 0.51 7.62 2.41
C SER A 282 -0.03 6.19 2.33
N ASP A 283 0.50 5.27 3.13
CA ASP A 283 -0.04 3.91 3.26
C ASP A 283 -1.25 3.83 4.22
N ASN A 284 -1.33 4.70 5.22
CA ASN A 284 -2.49 4.84 6.12
C ASN A 284 -2.53 6.25 6.75
N GLY A 285 -3.56 6.53 7.56
CA GLY A 285 -3.57 7.73 8.40
C GLY A 285 -2.49 7.70 9.48
N ALA A 286 -2.20 8.85 10.10
CA ALA A 286 -1.19 8.95 11.16
C ALA A 286 -1.65 8.27 12.47
N PRO A 287 -0.77 7.60 13.24
CA PRO A 287 -0.98 7.24 14.63
C PRO A 287 -0.64 8.42 15.54
N THR A 288 -1.62 9.26 15.86
CA THR A 288 -1.38 10.46 16.68
C THR A 288 -1.01 10.16 18.14
N PHE A 289 -1.50 9.04 18.68
CA PHE A 289 -1.21 8.59 20.05
C PHE A 289 -1.16 7.05 20.09
N GLY A 290 -0.75 6.48 21.23
CA GLY A 290 -0.65 5.02 21.40
C GLY A 290 0.70 4.46 20.97
N VAL A 291 0.74 3.14 20.76
CA VAL A 291 1.97 2.42 20.37
C VAL A 291 2.43 2.89 18.99
N HIS A 292 3.73 3.15 18.85
CA HIS A 292 4.35 3.71 17.64
C HIS A 292 3.72 5.04 17.17
N SER A 293 3.20 5.83 18.10
CA SER A 293 2.69 7.19 17.82
C SER A 293 3.77 8.06 17.20
N ASN A 294 3.43 8.76 16.11
CA ASN A 294 4.33 9.68 15.43
C ASN A 294 3.96 11.17 15.60
N ARG A 295 2.91 11.49 16.39
CA ARG A 295 2.36 12.87 16.50
C ARG A 295 1.86 13.47 15.19
N GLY A 296 1.64 12.64 14.17
CA GLY A 296 0.93 13.03 12.94
C GLY A 296 -0.51 13.44 13.22
N SER A 297 -1.14 14.16 12.29
CA SER A 297 -2.49 14.70 12.46
C SER A 297 -3.39 14.30 11.30
N ASN A 298 -4.57 13.78 11.63
CA ASN A 298 -5.62 13.46 10.65
C ASN A 298 -6.73 14.52 10.66
N TRP A 299 -6.58 15.58 11.44
CA TRP A 299 -7.58 16.65 11.54
C TRP A 299 -8.00 17.19 10.15
N PRO A 300 -9.28 17.49 9.92
CA PRO A 300 -10.42 17.32 10.83
C PRO A 300 -11.05 15.94 10.77
N LEU A 301 -10.48 14.97 10.06
CA LEU A 301 -11.07 13.64 9.91
C LEU A 301 -11.11 12.90 11.26
N ARG A 302 -12.16 12.09 11.43
CA ARG A 302 -12.34 11.25 12.61
C ARG A 302 -11.40 10.05 12.57
N GLY A 303 -10.89 9.63 13.71
CA GLY A 303 -10.03 8.48 13.90
C GLY A 303 -8.60 8.69 13.45
N MET A 304 -7.84 7.61 13.51
CA MET A 304 -6.42 7.59 13.18
C MET A 304 -6.02 6.20 12.64
N LYS A 305 -4.71 5.94 12.46
CA LYS A 305 -4.19 4.60 12.11
C LYS A 305 -4.91 3.49 12.89
N GLU A 306 -5.10 2.33 12.26
CA GLU A 306 -5.82 1.17 12.78
C GLU A 306 -7.35 1.32 12.88
N SER A 307 -7.89 2.52 12.77
CA SER A 307 -9.34 2.74 12.90
C SER A 307 -10.10 2.70 11.56
N PRO A 308 -11.40 2.33 11.55
CA PRO A 308 -12.23 2.30 10.34
C PRO A 308 -12.71 3.68 9.85
N TRP A 309 -12.39 4.74 10.58
CA TRP A 309 -12.83 6.12 10.34
C TRP A 309 -12.04 6.79 9.22
N GLU A 310 -12.54 7.90 8.68
CA GLU A 310 -11.91 8.60 7.55
C GLU A 310 -10.44 8.95 7.84
N GLY A 311 -10.09 9.33 9.07
CA GLY A 311 -8.72 9.63 9.49
C GLY A 311 -7.79 8.43 9.53
N GLY A 312 -8.30 7.20 9.52
CA GLY A 312 -7.49 5.98 9.36
C GLY A 312 -7.36 5.51 7.91
N VAL A 313 -8.43 5.66 7.11
CA VAL A 313 -8.54 5.05 5.77
C VAL A 313 -8.50 6.03 4.60
N ARG A 314 -8.71 7.34 4.80
CA ARG A 314 -8.64 8.35 3.72
C ARG A 314 -7.21 8.88 3.64
N GLY A 315 -6.46 8.38 2.68
CA GLY A 315 -5.02 8.63 2.58
C GLY A 315 -4.68 9.92 1.84
N VAL A 316 -3.59 10.56 2.24
CA VAL A 316 -2.95 11.62 1.45
C VAL A 316 -2.51 11.03 0.11
N ALA A 317 -2.91 11.61 -1.01
CA ALA A 317 -2.44 11.18 -2.33
C ALA A 317 -2.48 12.27 -3.40
N ALA A 318 -1.47 12.28 -4.27
CA ALA A 318 -1.40 13.10 -5.47
C ALA A 318 -0.71 12.34 -6.60
N VAL A 319 -1.13 12.63 -7.84
CA VAL A 319 -0.51 12.07 -9.04
C VAL A 319 -0.11 13.19 -10.00
N TRP A 320 1.08 13.07 -10.57
CA TRP A 320 1.60 13.99 -11.57
C TRP A 320 2.14 13.20 -12.77
N SER A 321 1.83 13.69 -13.97
CA SER A 321 2.42 13.18 -15.21
C SER A 321 2.15 14.14 -16.36
N PRO A 322 3.09 14.30 -17.32
CA PRO A 322 2.82 14.96 -18.60
C PRO A 322 1.97 14.09 -19.55
N LEU A 323 1.44 12.96 -19.10
CA LEU A 323 0.51 12.12 -19.85
C LEU A 323 -0.95 12.35 -19.44
N LEU A 324 -1.19 13.15 -18.41
CA LEU A 324 -2.53 13.55 -17.99
C LEU A 324 -3.05 14.67 -18.90
N SER A 325 -4.28 14.52 -19.40
CA SER A 325 -4.90 15.52 -20.26
C SER A 325 -5.43 16.73 -19.49
N LYS A 326 -5.91 16.52 -18.26
CA LYS A 326 -6.41 17.56 -17.35
C LYS A 326 -5.67 17.51 -16.02
N THR A 327 -4.82 18.50 -15.79
CA THR A 327 -4.02 18.71 -14.58
C THR A 327 -4.49 19.96 -13.82
N GLN A 328 -3.80 20.28 -12.72
CA GLN A 328 -4.08 21.41 -11.84
C GLN A 328 -5.52 21.38 -11.32
N ARG A 329 -5.92 20.24 -10.73
CA ARG A 329 -7.28 20.03 -10.22
C ARG A 329 -7.31 19.19 -8.95
N VAL A 330 -8.39 19.33 -8.19
CA VAL A 330 -8.76 18.43 -7.09
C VAL A 330 -9.77 17.40 -7.61
N SER A 331 -9.55 16.14 -7.29
CA SER A 331 -10.43 15.03 -7.63
C SER A 331 -11.13 14.50 -6.38
N ASN A 332 -12.44 14.76 -6.27
CA ASN A 332 -13.31 14.18 -5.22
C ASN A 332 -13.89 12.81 -5.64
N GLN A 333 -13.30 12.19 -6.65
CA GLN A 333 -13.72 10.91 -7.18
C GLN A 333 -13.13 9.78 -6.34
N MET A 334 -13.94 8.76 -6.06
CA MET A 334 -13.54 7.61 -5.26
C MET A 334 -12.44 6.80 -5.96
N MET A 335 -11.35 6.54 -5.25
CA MET A 335 -10.25 5.66 -5.65
C MET A 335 -9.73 4.91 -4.42
N HIS A 336 -9.27 3.68 -4.60
CA HIS A 336 -8.69 2.86 -3.55
C HIS A 336 -7.25 2.46 -3.89
N MET A 337 -6.42 2.15 -2.89
CA MET A 337 -5.03 1.72 -3.06
C MET A 337 -4.87 0.57 -4.07
N SER A 338 -5.84 -0.36 -4.10
CA SER A 338 -5.85 -1.48 -5.04
C SER A 338 -6.02 -1.07 -6.52
N ASP A 339 -6.50 0.15 -6.80
CA ASP A 339 -6.68 0.65 -8.17
C ASP A 339 -5.35 0.99 -8.85
N TRP A 340 -4.27 1.20 -8.09
CA TRP A 340 -3.00 1.65 -8.66
C TRP A 340 -2.39 0.61 -9.60
N LEU A 341 -2.49 -0.69 -9.31
CA LEU A 341 -1.99 -1.74 -10.20
C LEU A 341 -2.64 -1.65 -11.59
N PRO A 342 -3.97 -1.81 -11.76
CA PRO A 342 -4.60 -1.72 -13.08
C PRO A 342 -4.46 -0.33 -13.72
N THR A 343 -4.51 0.73 -12.92
CA THR A 343 -4.37 2.11 -13.42
C THR A 343 -3.00 2.37 -14.04
N LEU A 344 -1.92 2.00 -13.35
CA LEU A 344 -0.55 2.21 -13.84
C LEU A 344 -0.22 1.26 -15.00
N TYR A 345 -0.79 0.05 -14.99
CA TYR A 345 -0.67 -0.91 -16.09
C TYR A 345 -1.31 -0.34 -17.37
N SER A 346 -2.55 0.15 -17.28
CA SER A 346 -3.26 0.81 -18.38
C SER A 346 -2.55 2.07 -18.87
N ALA A 347 -2.09 2.91 -17.94
CA ALA A 347 -1.33 4.12 -18.24
C ALA A 347 -0.02 3.84 -19.00
N ALA A 348 0.56 2.64 -18.80
CA ALA A 348 1.71 2.17 -19.54
C ALA A 348 1.39 1.61 -20.94
N GLY A 349 0.12 1.69 -21.37
CA GLY A 349 -0.37 1.14 -22.63
C GLY A 349 -0.49 -0.38 -22.62
N LEU A 350 -0.65 -1.00 -21.44
CA LEU A 350 -0.75 -2.44 -21.27
C LEU A 350 -2.20 -2.87 -21.07
N ASP A 351 -2.52 -4.09 -21.52
CA ASP A 351 -3.87 -4.64 -21.44
C ASP A 351 -4.19 -5.18 -20.03
N THR A 352 -5.06 -4.50 -19.31
CA THR A 352 -5.48 -4.84 -17.94
C THR A 352 -6.16 -6.21 -17.83
N SER A 353 -6.64 -6.79 -18.93
CA SER A 353 -7.17 -8.17 -18.93
C SER A 353 -6.14 -9.21 -18.47
N ARG A 354 -4.83 -8.90 -18.60
CA ARG A 354 -3.72 -9.76 -18.19
C ARG A 354 -3.51 -9.83 -16.68
N LEU A 355 -4.14 -8.95 -15.91
CA LEU A 355 -4.02 -8.92 -14.45
C LEU A 355 -4.86 -10.00 -13.76
N GLY A 356 -5.75 -10.67 -14.50
CA GLY A 356 -6.62 -11.70 -13.96
C GLY A 356 -7.71 -11.11 -13.05
N LYS A 357 -8.12 -11.87 -12.04
CA LYS A 357 -9.15 -11.45 -11.09
C LYS A 357 -8.53 -10.66 -9.94
N ILE A 358 -8.73 -9.35 -9.96
CA ILE A 358 -8.33 -8.38 -8.93
C ILE A 358 -9.52 -7.50 -8.53
N ASP A 359 -9.40 -6.78 -7.42
CA ASP A 359 -10.45 -5.87 -6.91
C ASP A 359 -10.24 -4.42 -7.36
N GLY A 360 -9.02 -4.10 -7.80
CA GLY A 360 -8.64 -2.82 -8.38
C GLY A 360 -9.35 -2.58 -9.71
N ILE A 361 -9.67 -1.31 -9.95
CA ILE A 361 -10.32 -0.82 -11.16
C ILE A 361 -9.34 0.11 -11.88
N ASP A 362 -9.28 0.05 -13.21
CA ASP A 362 -8.50 1.00 -13.99
C ASP A 362 -9.13 2.41 -13.93
N MET A 363 -8.41 3.32 -13.29
CA MET A 363 -8.81 4.71 -13.08
C MET A 363 -8.11 5.68 -14.04
N TRP A 364 -7.26 5.20 -14.96
CA TRP A 364 -6.40 6.09 -15.76
C TRP A 364 -7.20 7.08 -16.59
N LYS A 365 -8.29 6.62 -17.20
CA LYS A 365 -9.18 7.50 -17.97
C LYS A 365 -9.82 8.58 -17.09
N SER A 366 -10.34 8.21 -15.92
CA SER A 366 -10.95 9.16 -14.97
C SER A 366 -9.93 10.17 -14.43
N LEU A 367 -8.68 9.73 -14.21
CA LEU A 367 -7.58 10.62 -13.83
C LEU A 367 -7.19 11.57 -14.99
N SER A 368 -6.88 11.03 -16.17
CA SER A 368 -6.38 11.81 -17.30
C SER A 368 -7.42 12.77 -17.88
N GLU A 369 -8.64 12.31 -18.10
CA GLU A 369 -9.69 13.06 -18.81
C GLU A 369 -10.69 13.75 -17.85
N GLY A 370 -10.66 13.39 -16.56
CA GLY A 370 -11.62 13.89 -15.58
C GLY A 370 -13.04 13.31 -15.75
N THR A 371 -13.20 12.14 -16.38
CA THR A 371 -14.48 11.42 -16.43
C THR A 371 -14.85 10.88 -15.05
N PRO A 372 -16.13 10.57 -14.76
CA PRO A 372 -16.54 9.99 -13.48
C PRO A 372 -15.76 8.72 -13.11
N SER A 373 -15.68 8.42 -11.82
CA SER A 373 -15.00 7.22 -11.33
C SER A 373 -15.76 5.98 -11.75
N ALA A 374 -15.03 4.96 -12.23
CA ALA A 374 -15.59 3.63 -12.41
C ALA A 374 -15.80 2.92 -11.05
N ARG A 375 -15.14 3.37 -9.99
CA ARG A 375 -15.29 2.86 -8.63
C ARG A 375 -16.49 3.51 -7.93
N THR A 376 -17.45 2.68 -7.57
CA THR A 376 -18.67 3.10 -6.85
C THR A 376 -18.74 2.57 -5.42
N GLU A 377 -17.88 1.62 -5.06
CA GLU A 377 -17.82 1.02 -3.72
C GLU A 377 -16.40 0.64 -3.30
N ILE A 378 -16.18 0.63 -1.99
CA ILE A 378 -14.95 0.21 -1.32
C ILE A 378 -15.34 -0.55 -0.05
N VAL A 379 -14.89 -1.80 0.08
CA VAL A 379 -14.81 -2.47 1.38
C VAL A 379 -13.49 -2.06 2.00
N HIS A 380 -13.54 -1.34 3.11
CA HIS A 380 -12.33 -0.89 3.80
C HIS A 380 -11.67 -2.05 4.52
N ASN A 381 -12.45 -2.82 5.29
CA ASN A 381 -12.01 -4.08 5.87
C ASN A 381 -13.20 -4.92 6.36
N ILE A 382 -12.97 -6.21 6.53
CA ILE A 382 -13.79 -7.14 7.29
C ILE A 382 -12.84 -7.96 8.15
N ASP A 383 -12.80 -7.68 9.45
CA ASP A 383 -11.96 -8.40 10.41
C ASP A 383 -12.85 -9.13 11.42
N GLU A 384 -12.81 -10.46 11.37
CA GLU A 384 -13.57 -11.33 12.27
C GLU A 384 -12.91 -11.51 13.63
N ILE A 385 -11.62 -11.14 13.77
CA ILE A 385 -10.86 -11.27 15.02
C ILE A 385 -11.09 -10.03 15.90
N GLU A 386 -10.94 -8.83 15.35
CA GLU A 386 -11.30 -7.57 16.03
C GLU A 386 -12.81 -7.27 16.01
N ASP A 387 -13.60 -8.09 15.29
CA ASP A 387 -15.05 -7.95 15.10
C ASP A 387 -15.47 -6.55 14.61
N TYR A 388 -14.86 -6.09 13.51
CA TYR A 388 -15.25 -4.86 12.84
C TYR A 388 -15.35 -5.01 11.32
N ASP A 389 -16.23 -4.21 10.72
CA ASP A 389 -16.40 -4.13 9.28
C ASP A 389 -16.85 -2.74 8.84
N THR A 390 -16.38 -2.36 7.66
CA THR A 390 -16.61 -1.02 7.11
C THR A 390 -16.64 -1.04 5.60
N ILE A 391 -17.63 -0.35 5.04
CA ILE A 391 -17.85 -0.23 3.61
C ILE A 391 -18.28 1.20 3.27
N ARG A 392 -17.81 1.70 2.14
CA ARG A 392 -18.32 2.90 1.48
C ARG A 392 -18.94 2.52 0.14
N ARG A 393 -20.16 2.98 -0.14
CA ARG A 393 -20.80 2.88 -1.47
C ARG A 393 -21.43 4.22 -1.85
N GLY A 394 -20.90 4.83 -2.90
CA GLY A 394 -21.19 6.21 -3.27
C GLY A 394 -20.85 7.17 -2.13
N ASP A 395 -21.83 7.95 -1.72
CA ASP A 395 -21.68 8.94 -0.65
C ASP A 395 -21.87 8.33 0.75
N TRP A 396 -22.36 7.08 0.85
CA TRP A 396 -22.69 6.46 2.13
C TRP A 396 -21.58 5.56 2.65
N LYS A 397 -21.24 5.72 3.93
CA LYS A 397 -20.28 4.87 4.64
C LYS A 397 -20.95 4.23 5.85
N TYR A 398 -20.76 2.92 5.99
CA TYR A 398 -21.25 2.09 7.09
C TYR A 398 -20.06 1.60 7.92
N ILE A 399 -20.21 1.60 9.25
CA ILE A 399 -19.21 1.08 10.18
C ILE A 399 -19.92 0.27 11.28
N ARG A 400 -19.40 -0.93 11.58
CA ARG A 400 -19.75 -1.73 12.76
C ARG A 400 -18.46 -2.17 13.46
N GLY A 401 -18.47 -2.18 14.78
CA GLY A 401 -17.30 -2.52 15.58
C GLY A 401 -16.28 -1.38 15.63
N SER A 402 -15.19 -1.61 16.36
CA SER A 402 -14.09 -0.67 16.49
C SER A 402 -12.82 -1.44 16.88
N THR A 403 -11.67 -0.87 16.57
CA THR A 403 -10.35 -1.38 16.96
C THR A 403 -9.87 -0.71 18.25
N GLN A 404 -8.84 -1.29 18.89
CA GLN A 404 -8.28 -0.80 20.17
C GLN A 404 -9.34 -0.46 21.23
N SER A 405 -10.42 -1.24 21.31
CA SER A 405 -11.54 -0.97 22.24
C SER A 405 -12.17 0.42 22.12
N GLY A 406 -12.14 1.06 20.95
CA GLY A 406 -12.72 2.40 20.73
C GLY A 406 -11.83 3.55 21.18
N GLN A 407 -10.58 3.29 21.59
CA GLN A 407 -9.65 4.35 21.99
C GLN A 407 -9.32 5.28 20.82
N VAL A 408 -9.44 4.79 19.58
CA VAL A 408 -9.10 5.47 18.32
C VAL A 408 -10.32 6.00 17.55
N ASP A 409 -11.48 6.14 18.23
CA ASP A 409 -12.75 6.57 17.62
C ASP A 409 -13.05 8.08 17.69
N GLY A 410 -12.12 8.88 18.24
CA GLY A 410 -12.24 10.33 18.41
C GLY A 410 -11.70 11.14 17.22
N TRP A 411 -11.33 12.38 17.45
CA TRP A 411 -10.64 13.25 16.48
C TRP A 411 -9.28 13.62 17.05
N TYR A 412 -8.22 13.43 16.27
CA TYR A 412 -6.86 13.47 16.78
C TYR A 412 -5.95 14.38 15.95
N GLY A 413 -5.00 14.97 16.66
CA GLY A 413 -3.94 15.79 16.10
C GLY A 413 -4.28 17.27 16.08
N GLU A 414 -3.26 18.08 15.87
CA GLU A 414 -3.43 19.52 15.80
C GLU A 414 -4.06 19.95 14.47
N SER A 415 -4.87 21.01 14.49
CA SER A 415 -5.44 21.61 13.29
C SER A 415 -4.40 22.34 12.45
N GLY A 416 -3.38 22.94 13.10
CA GLY A 416 -2.24 23.57 12.42
C GLY A 416 -2.60 24.72 11.46
N ILE A 417 -3.80 25.30 11.55
CA ILE A 417 -4.32 26.28 10.57
C ILE A 417 -3.70 27.67 10.75
N ASP A 418 -3.33 28.07 11.97
CA ASP A 418 -3.17 29.49 12.29
C ASP A 418 -1.74 30.05 12.14
N SER A 419 -0.70 29.22 12.04
CA SER A 419 0.68 29.72 11.96
C SER A 419 1.70 28.69 11.46
N PRO A 420 2.71 29.08 10.65
CA PRO A 420 2.89 30.40 10.00
C PRO A 420 1.94 30.63 8.83
N SER A 421 1.88 31.83 8.24
CA SER A 421 1.03 32.02 7.05
C SER A 421 1.50 31.18 5.84
N TYR A 422 0.55 30.61 5.08
CA TYR A 422 0.85 29.84 3.89
C TYR A 422 1.60 30.67 2.81
N ASN A 423 2.76 30.18 2.37
CA ASN A 423 3.62 30.90 1.44
C ASN A 423 3.70 30.22 0.07
N THR A 424 2.88 30.69 -0.88
CA THR A 424 2.89 30.18 -2.27
C THR A 424 4.23 30.33 -3.00
N ALA A 425 5.06 31.31 -2.60
CA ALA A 425 6.36 31.51 -3.24
C ALA A 425 7.30 30.32 -2.96
N ARG A 426 7.24 29.72 -1.77
CA ARG A 426 8.01 28.51 -1.43
C ARG A 426 7.67 27.33 -2.33
N VAL A 427 6.39 27.17 -2.68
CA VAL A 427 5.93 26.13 -3.62
C VAL A 427 6.49 26.39 -5.02
N LEU A 428 6.37 27.62 -5.53
CA LEU A 428 6.84 28.00 -6.86
C LEU A 428 8.37 27.92 -6.99
N SER A 429 9.11 28.30 -5.94
CA SER A 429 10.57 28.25 -5.91
C SER A 429 11.15 26.94 -5.37
N SER A 430 10.31 25.97 -5.03
CA SER A 430 10.76 24.63 -4.60
C SER A 430 11.52 23.92 -5.72
N ARG A 431 12.27 22.87 -5.37
CA ARG A 431 13.02 22.07 -6.33
C ARG A 431 12.09 21.40 -7.34
N THR A 432 10.96 20.86 -6.89
CA THR A 432 9.88 20.36 -7.76
C THR A 432 9.28 21.49 -8.60
N GLY A 433 8.88 22.61 -7.99
CA GLY A 433 8.20 23.73 -8.67
C GLY A 433 9.02 24.30 -9.83
N THR A 434 10.30 24.59 -9.58
CA THR A 434 11.24 25.08 -10.59
C THR A 434 11.54 24.04 -11.68
N THR A 435 11.68 22.77 -11.31
CA THR A 435 11.89 21.65 -12.24
C THR A 435 10.71 21.49 -13.21
N LEU A 436 9.49 21.48 -12.67
CA LEU A 436 8.26 21.36 -13.47
C LEU A 436 8.04 22.58 -14.36
N ALA A 437 8.27 23.79 -13.85
CA ALA A 437 8.19 25.01 -14.65
C ALA A 437 9.17 24.99 -15.84
N GLY A 438 10.41 24.55 -15.62
CA GLY A 438 11.40 24.39 -16.69
C GLY A 438 11.03 23.30 -17.70
N MET A 439 10.39 22.22 -17.26
CA MET A 439 9.87 21.18 -18.16
C MET A 439 8.70 21.70 -19.01
N ILE A 440 7.70 22.31 -18.37
CA ILE A 440 6.52 22.88 -19.03
C ILE A 440 6.95 23.93 -20.07
N THR A 441 7.88 24.82 -19.71
CA THR A 441 8.42 25.83 -20.64
C THR A 441 9.05 25.17 -21.87
N LYS A 442 9.82 24.08 -21.69
CA LYS A 442 10.39 23.32 -22.81
C LYS A 442 9.30 22.73 -23.72
N LEU A 443 8.20 22.22 -23.16
CA LEU A 443 7.08 21.68 -23.92
C LEU A 443 6.34 22.78 -24.71
N GLN A 444 6.08 23.92 -24.08
CA GLN A 444 5.45 25.07 -24.74
C GLN A 444 6.28 25.62 -25.90
N ILE A 445 7.61 25.68 -25.76
CA ILE A 445 8.52 26.07 -26.86
C ILE A 445 8.41 25.08 -28.03
N LYS A 446 8.44 23.77 -27.75
CA LYS A 446 8.33 22.71 -28.77
C LYS A 446 7.00 22.79 -29.52
N GLU A 447 5.90 23.05 -28.82
CA GLU A 447 4.58 23.24 -29.41
C GLU A 447 4.55 24.46 -30.34
N LYS A 448 5.09 25.61 -29.88
CA LYS A 448 5.18 26.84 -30.69
C LYS A 448 5.99 26.66 -31.96
N ASP A 449 7.11 25.95 -31.90
CA ASP A 449 7.96 25.68 -33.07
C ASP A 449 7.29 24.71 -34.06
N THR A 450 6.55 23.72 -33.55
CA THR A 450 5.76 22.81 -34.39
C THR A 450 4.65 23.57 -35.13
N SER A 451 3.94 24.45 -34.44
CA SER A 451 2.91 25.31 -35.03
C SER A 451 3.49 26.24 -36.09
N ARG A 452 4.64 26.88 -35.84
CA ARG A 452 5.33 27.73 -36.82
C ARG A 452 5.69 26.99 -38.11
N ARG A 453 6.16 25.75 -38.02
CA ARG A 453 6.47 24.91 -39.19
C ARG A 453 5.21 24.58 -39.98
N LYS A 454 4.12 24.20 -39.31
CA LYS A 454 2.82 23.96 -39.96
C LYS A 454 2.26 25.19 -40.66
N THR A 455 2.41 26.37 -40.08
CA THR A 455 1.99 27.64 -40.71
C THR A 455 2.83 28.00 -41.94
N GLN A 456 4.09 27.55 -42.01
CA GLN A 456 4.93 27.70 -43.21
C GLN A 456 4.58 26.70 -44.33
N GLU A 457 3.83 25.62 -44.01
CA GLU A 457 3.45 24.56 -44.96
C GLU A 457 2.00 24.70 -45.51
N ASN A 458 1.34 25.85 -45.32
CA ASN A 458 0.03 26.17 -45.93
C ASN A 458 -1.15 25.25 -45.53
N GLU A 459 -1.18 24.71 -44.31
CA GLU A 459 -2.41 24.10 -43.75
C GLU A 459 -3.16 25.09 -42.86
N SER A 460 -4.16 25.76 -43.45
CA SER A 460 -5.10 26.62 -42.73
C SER A 460 -6.22 25.77 -42.09
N SER A 461 -5.99 25.27 -40.88
CA SER A 461 -7.07 24.88 -39.97
C SER A 461 -6.78 25.41 -38.57
N LEU A 462 -7.16 26.66 -38.33
CA LEU A 462 -7.23 27.27 -37.01
C LEU A 462 -8.52 26.81 -36.34
N SER A 463 -8.43 25.80 -35.47
CA SER A 463 -9.42 25.62 -34.40
C SER A 463 -8.86 26.23 -33.11
N ASP A 464 -9.54 27.28 -32.68
CA ASP A 464 -9.31 28.06 -31.48
C ASP A 464 -9.65 27.27 -30.21
N SER A 465 -8.62 26.99 -29.40
CA SER A 465 -8.69 27.07 -27.94
C SER A 465 -7.25 27.28 -27.44
N GLY A 466 -6.79 28.53 -27.47
CA GLY A 466 -5.38 28.93 -27.30
C GLY A 466 -4.69 28.67 -25.94
N LYS A 467 -4.98 27.57 -25.24
CA LYS A 467 -4.23 27.11 -24.07
C LYS A 467 -4.02 25.59 -24.16
N GLY A 468 -2.82 25.17 -24.56
CA GLY A 468 -2.41 23.77 -24.42
C GLY A 468 -2.51 23.29 -22.96
N PRO A 469 -2.47 21.96 -22.71
CA PRO A 469 -2.63 21.39 -21.37
C PRO A 469 -1.51 21.79 -20.39
N TRP A 470 -0.39 22.30 -20.90
CA TRP A 470 0.79 22.65 -20.12
C TRP A 470 0.74 24.12 -19.69
N GLN A 471 0.20 24.39 -18.50
CA GLN A 471 0.16 25.73 -17.91
C GLN A 471 1.16 25.86 -16.76
N LEU A 472 1.84 27.01 -16.67
CA LEU A 472 2.68 27.30 -15.51
C LEU A 472 1.80 27.53 -14.28
N LEU A 473 2.22 26.95 -13.16
CA LEU A 473 1.54 27.14 -11.88
C LEU A 473 1.67 28.59 -11.42
N THR A 474 0.58 29.14 -10.86
CA THR A 474 0.55 30.51 -10.34
C THR A 474 0.11 30.54 -8.88
N SER A 475 0.43 31.61 -8.15
CA SER A 475 -0.02 31.78 -6.75
C SER A 475 -1.54 31.76 -6.60
N SER A 476 -2.30 32.26 -7.58
CA SER A 476 -3.77 32.21 -7.53
C SER A 476 -4.29 30.79 -7.75
N THR A 477 -3.72 30.05 -8.70
CA THR A 477 -4.03 28.62 -8.90
C THR A 477 -3.74 27.82 -7.62
N ILE A 478 -2.57 28.04 -7.01
CA ILE A 478 -2.20 27.36 -5.75
C ILE A 478 -3.25 27.61 -4.66
N ARG A 479 -3.62 28.87 -4.41
CA ARG A 479 -4.62 29.21 -3.38
C ARG A 479 -5.98 28.56 -3.67
N SER A 480 -6.40 28.60 -4.93
CA SER A 480 -7.69 28.02 -5.34
C SER A 480 -7.72 26.50 -5.19
N LEU A 481 -6.65 25.80 -5.56
CA LEU A 481 -6.56 24.34 -5.42
C LEU A 481 -6.47 23.92 -3.97
N ARG A 482 -5.69 24.64 -3.16
CA ARG A 482 -5.60 24.40 -1.72
C ARG A 482 -6.97 24.52 -1.05
N GLN A 483 -7.71 25.59 -1.36
CA GLN A 483 -9.06 25.79 -0.84
C GLN A 483 -10.03 24.69 -1.26
N GLN A 484 -9.90 24.14 -2.47
CA GLN A 484 -10.73 23.02 -2.94
C GLN A 484 -10.34 21.69 -2.29
N ALA A 485 -9.08 21.53 -1.89
CA ALA A 485 -8.55 20.31 -1.30
C ALA A 485 -8.82 20.24 0.22
N GLU A 486 -8.97 21.39 0.87
CA GLU A 486 -9.26 21.50 2.30
C GLU A 486 -10.60 20.85 2.65
N VAL A 487 -10.62 20.06 3.73
CA VAL A 487 -11.84 19.45 4.26
C VAL A 487 -12.37 20.37 5.35
N HIS A 488 -13.61 20.83 5.17
CA HIS A 488 -14.32 21.61 6.18
C HIS A 488 -15.40 20.74 6.82
N CYS A 489 -15.50 20.83 8.15
CA CYS A 489 -16.45 20.05 8.91
C CYS A 489 -17.32 20.95 9.76
N GLU A 490 -18.62 20.81 9.57
CA GLU A 490 -19.62 21.50 10.37
C GLU A 490 -19.64 20.92 11.79
N PRO A 491 -19.91 21.76 12.81
CA PRO A 491 -20.08 21.26 14.17
C PRO A 491 -21.27 20.28 14.24
N PRO A 492 -21.25 19.30 15.16
CA PRO A 492 -22.36 18.38 15.34
C PRO A 492 -23.67 19.15 15.58
N THR A 493 -24.73 18.77 14.88
CA THR A 493 -26.05 19.39 15.10
C THR A 493 -26.57 19.04 16.50
N ASN A 494 -27.16 20.02 17.21
CA ASN A 494 -27.77 19.78 18.53
C ASN A 494 -28.84 18.68 18.43
N GLY A 495 -28.67 17.58 19.17
CA GLY A 495 -29.57 16.42 19.13
C GLY A 495 -29.16 15.31 18.15
N SER A 496 -28.03 15.43 17.46
CA SER A 496 -27.45 14.34 16.67
C SER A 496 -27.07 13.15 17.57
N ALA A 497 -27.43 11.93 17.13
CA ALA A 497 -27.06 10.72 17.83
C ALA A 497 -25.54 10.50 17.66
N HIS A 498 -24.80 10.54 18.77
CA HIS A 498 -23.39 10.19 18.77
C HIS A 498 -23.22 8.72 18.34
N CYS A 499 -22.35 8.47 17.37
CA CYS A 499 -22.05 7.10 16.94
C CYS A 499 -21.20 6.38 18.00
N ASN A 500 -21.66 5.19 18.41
CA ASN A 500 -20.84 4.19 19.11
C ASN A 500 -20.96 2.86 18.34
N PRO A 501 -20.01 2.54 17.46
CA PRO A 501 -20.13 1.41 16.54
C PRO A 501 -20.01 0.05 17.23
N ARG A 502 -19.60 0.02 18.52
CA ARG A 502 -19.55 -1.19 19.36
C ARG A 502 -20.92 -1.61 19.89
N LEU A 503 -21.89 -0.69 19.92
CA LEU A 503 -23.26 -0.98 20.38
C LEU A 503 -24.19 -1.19 19.19
N HIS A 504 -24.17 -0.26 18.23
CA HIS A 504 -24.99 -0.29 17.04
C HIS A 504 -24.21 0.24 15.84
N PRO A 505 -24.48 -0.27 14.61
CA PRO A 505 -23.82 0.25 13.42
C PRO A 505 -24.05 1.74 13.20
N CYS A 506 -23.10 2.37 12.53
CA CYS A 506 -23.14 3.76 12.17
C CYS A 506 -23.20 3.95 10.67
N LEU A 507 -23.85 5.04 10.26
CA LEU A 507 -24.05 5.40 8.87
C LEU A 507 -23.81 6.89 8.69
N PHE A 508 -22.94 7.24 7.74
CA PHE A 508 -22.58 8.62 7.43
C PHE A 508 -22.76 8.91 5.93
N ASN A 509 -23.09 10.14 5.60
CA ASN A 509 -22.99 10.66 4.24
C ASN A 509 -21.65 11.41 4.13
N ILE A 510 -20.62 10.77 3.60
CA ILE A 510 -19.24 11.30 3.56
C ILE A 510 -19.10 12.55 2.69
N ARG A 511 -20.02 12.77 1.74
CA ARG A 511 -20.01 13.99 0.93
C ARG A 511 -20.44 15.22 1.74
N GLU A 512 -21.41 15.04 2.63
CA GLU A 512 -22.00 16.12 3.44
C GLU A 512 -21.34 16.22 4.83
N ASP A 513 -20.90 15.08 5.38
CA ASP A 513 -20.28 14.92 6.69
C ASP A 513 -18.98 14.09 6.55
N PRO A 514 -17.92 14.67 5.94
CA PRO A 514 -16.63 13.99 5.76
C PRO A 514 -15.90 13.73 7.08
N CYS A 515 -16.38 14.32 8.18
CA CYS A 515 -15.83 14.13 9.52
C CYS A 515 -16.60 13.13 10.37
N GLU A 516 -17.65 12.49 9.86
CA GLU A 516 -18.37 11.41 10.56
C GLU A 516 -18.91 11.86 11.93
N THR A 517 -19.46 13.08 11.97
CA THR A 517 -19.99 13.73 13.18
C THR A 517 -21.43 13.31 13.49
N THR A 518 -22.24 13.01 12.48
CA THR A 518 -23.69 12.78 12.63
C THR A 518 -24.10 11.38 12.16
N ASN A 519 -24.48 10.51 13.09
CA ASN A 519 -24.95 9.16 12.75
C ASN A 519 -26.39 9.18 12.19
N LEU A 520 -26.55 8.70 10.95
CA LEU A 520 -27.82 8.65 10.22
C LEU A 520 -28.47 7.26 10.22
N ALA A 521 -27.92 6.28 10.93
CA ALA A 521 -28.38 4.88 10.90
C ALA A 521 -29.88 4.72 11.20
N SER A 522 -30.38 5.38 12.26
CA SER A 522 -31.80 5.34 12.64
C SER A 522 -32.73 6.10 11.67
N GLN A 523 -32.19 7.10 10.97
CA GLN A 523 -32.95 7.94 10.04
C GLN A 523 -33.02 7.33 8.63
N ARG A 524 -32.08 6.44 8.29
CA ARG A 524 -31.91 5.83 6.96
C ARG A 524 -31.75 4.31 7.02
N PRO A 525 -32.67 3.56 7.66
CA PRO A 525 -32.54 2.11 7.85
C PRO A 525 -32.46 1.33 6.52
N ALA A 526 -33.13 1.79 5.46
CA ALA A 526 -33.04 1.14 4.14
C ALA A 526 -31.64 1.24 3.51
N VAL A 527 -30.94 2.36 3.72
CA VAL A 527 -29.55 2.54 3.24
C VAL A 527 -28.62 1.67 4.07
N LEU A 528 -28.78 1.70 5.40
CA LEU A 528 -28.02 0.87 6.34
C LEU A 528 -28.09 -0.61 5.96
N ASN A 529 -29.30 -1.15 5.82
CA ASN A 529 -29.52 -2.56 5.47
C ASN A 529 -28.91 -2.91 4.11
N SER A 530 -29.03 -2.02 3.12
CA SER A 530 -28.46 -2.27 1.79
C SER A 530 -26.92 -2.32 1.76
N LEU A 531 -26.25 -1.59 2.66
CA LEU A 531 -24.80 -1.67 2.86
C LEU A 531 -24.42 -2.95 3.61
N GLN A 532 -25.19 -3.35 4.62
CA GLN A 532 -25.03 -4.63 5.32
C GLN A 532 -25.16 -5.81 4.36
N ASP A 533 -26.18 -5.83 3.51
CA ASP A 533 -26.37 -6.87 2.48
C ASP A 533 -25.17 -6.93 1.51
N THR A 534 -24.53 -5.78 1.25
CA THR A 534 -23.33 -5.74 0.40
C THR A 534 -22.12 -6.30 1.14
N LEU A 535 -21.92 -5.94 2.40
CA LEU A 535 -20.87 -6.53 3.23
C LEU A 535 -21.01 -8.04 3.35
N GLU A 536 -22.23 -8.57 3.50
CA GLU A 536 -22.47 -10.02 3.52
C GLU A 536 -22.05 -10.71 2.21
N ARG A 537 -22.25 -10.06 1.05
CA ARG A 537 -21.73 -10.58 -0.23
C ARG A 537 -20.21 -10.65 -0.25
N TYR A 538 -19.53 -9.65 0.31
CA TYR A 538 -18.06 -9.66 0.42
C TYR A 538 -17.56 -10.65 1.46
N ARG A 539 -18.27 -10.85 2.58
CA ARG A 539 -17.97 -11.92 3.55
C ARG A 539 -17.92 -13.29 2.87
N GLY A 540 -18.81 -13.53 1.89
CA GLY A 540 -18.80 -14.75 1.09
C GLY A 540 -17.56 -14.97 0.20
N THR A 541 -16.74 -13.94 -0.03
CA THR A 541 -15.48 -14.03 -0.81
C THR A 541 -14.23 -13.80 0.03
N THR A 542 -14.36 -13.36 1.28
CA THR A 542 -13.26 -13.19 2.23
C THR A 542 -12.56 -14.52 2.50
N VAL A 543 -11.22 -14.52 2.44
CA VAL A 543 -10.40 -15.65 2.91
C VAL A 543 -10.09 -15.47 4.39
N ARG A 544 -9.68 -16.53 5.09
CA ARG A 544 -9.32 -16.40 6.52
C ARG A 544 -8.04 -15.56 6.70
N PRO A 545 -7.89 -14.84 7.82
CA PRO A 545 -6.63 -14.18 8.16
C PRO A 545 -5.50 -15.20 8.22
N LEU A 546 -4.31 -14.82 7.72
CA LEU A 546 -3.14 -15.71 7.63
C LEU A 546 -2.19 -15.60 8.83
N ASN A 547 -2.47 -14.70 9.77
CA ASN A 547 -1.64 -14.49 10.95
C ASN A 547 -1.40 -15.81 11.68
N VAL A 548 -0.14 -16.04 12.06
CA VAL A 548 0.29 -17.20 12.84
C VAL A 548 1.20 -16.74 13.97
N PRO A 549 1.25 -17.46 15.10
CA PRO A 549 2.13 -17.10 16.20
C PRO A 549 3.60 -16.99 15.79
N GLY A 550 4.32 -16.06 16.43
CA GLY A 550 5.76 -15.90 16.24
C GLY A 550 6.59 -17.12 16.64
N GLU A 551 7.73 -17.33 15.97
CA GLU A 551 8.69 -18.39 16.27
C GLU A 551 9.89 -17.87 17.06
N ALA A 552 10.30 -18.60 18.11
CA ALA A 552 11.51 -18.26 18.87
C ALA A 552 12.80 -18.31 18.02
N ARG A 553 12.80 -19.09 16.92
CA ARG A 553 13.92 -19.15 15.97
C ARG A 553 14.11 -17.85 15.21
N ALA A 554 13.11 -16.97 15.15
CA ALA A 554 13.25 -15.65 14.55
C ALA A 554 14.12 -14.69 15.39
N ASN A 555 14.45 -15.06 16.63
CA ASN A 555 15.22 -14.20 17.54
C ASN A 555 16.58 -13.83 16.91
N PRO A 556 16.85 -12.53 16.63
CA PRO A 556 18.11 -12.08 16.06
C PRO A 556 19.35 -12.47 16.86
N ALA A 557 19.24 -12.75 18.17
CA ALA A 557 20.35 -13.27 18.98
C ALA A 557 20.88 -14.63 18.49
N LEU A 558 20.07 -15.39 17.73
CA LEU A 558 20.49 -16.63 17.06
C LEU A 558 21.16 -16.37 15.70
N TRP A 559 21.10 -15.13 15.21
CA TRP A 559 21.50 -14.72 13.86
C TRP A 559 22.43 -13.51 13.90
N ASN A 560 23.42 -13.54 14.81
CA ASN A 560 24.42 -12.47 14.96
C ASN A 560 23.81 -11.06 15.13
N GLY A 561 22.67 -10.96 15.82
CA GLY A 561 21.97 -9.70 16.07
C GLY A 561 21.25 -9.12 14.85
N THR A 562 20.82 -9.96 13.90
CA THR A 562 20.20 -9.50 12.64
C THR A 562 18.85 -10.15 12.36
N TRP A 563 17.95 -9.41 11.71
CA TRP A 563 16.72 -9.97 11.17
C TRP A 563 17.02 -10.65 9.83
N VAL A 564 16.79 -11.95 9.75
CA VAL A 564 17.11 -12.78 8.57
C VAL A 564 15.94 -13.69 8.18
N SER A 565 16.02 -14.34 7.02
CA SER A 565 15.07 -15.37 6.59
C SER A 565 15.32 -16.71 7.28
N TRP A 566 15.03 -16.80 8.59
CA TRP A 566 15.29 -17.97 9.44
C TRP A 566 14.56 -19.27 9.02
N GLY A 567 13.57 -19.16 8.14
CA GLY A 567 12.82 -20.26 7.57
C GLY A 567 13.61 -21.09 6.54
N ASP A 568 14.67 -20.54 5.96
CA ASP A 568 15.42 -21.19 4.88
C ASP A 568 16.30 -22.36 5.40
N GLU A 569 16.77 -22.30 6.65
CA GLU A 569 17.60 -23.38 7.24
C GLU A 569 16.84 -24.69 7.49
N LYS A 570 15.49 -24.67 7.56
CA LYS A 570 14.69 -25.90 7.70
C LYS A 570 14.92 -26.84 6.50
N ASP A 571 15.17 -26.29 5.32
CA ASP A 571 15.34 -27.10 4.12
C ASP A 571 16.80 -27.62 4.02
N ASP A 572 17.77 -26.90 4.58
CA ASP A 572 19.16 -27.36 4.65
C ASP A 572 19.29 -28.59 5.55
N TRP A 573 18.71 -28.59 6.76
CA TRP A 573 18.77 -29.77 7.65
C TRP A 573 18.07 -31.01 7.06
N GLU A 574 16.96 -30.83 6.35
CA GLU A 574 16.27 -31.92 5.63
C GLU A 574 17.07 -32.37 4.39
N SER A 575 17.79 -31.47 3.72
CA SER A 575 18.69 -31.82 2.60
C SER A 575 19.95 -32.58 3.02
N TRP A 576 20.42 -32.39 4.26
CA TRP A 576 21.54 -33.12 4.85
C TRP A 576 21.13 -34.50 5.39
N THR A 577 19.86 -34.67 5.77
CA THR A 577 19.34 -35.93 6.32
C THR A 577 18.60 -36.81 5.31
N ALA A 578 18.22 -36.27 4.15
CA ALA A 578 17.80 -37.05 3.01
C ALA A 578 19.02 -37.75 2.35
N PRO A 579 19.04 -39.08 2.21
CA PRO A 579 20.17 -39.77 1.59
C PRO A 579 20.30 -39.36 0.12
N ARG A 580 21.44 -38.73 -0.23
CA ARG A 580 21.77 -38.41 -1.61
C ARG A 580 21.81 -39.70 -2.44
N PRO A 581 21.09 -39.81 -3.58
CA PRO A 581 21.21 -40.96 -4.44
C PRO A 581 22.60 -40.94 -5.08
N SER A 582 23.45 -41.89 -4.68
CA SER A 582 24.79 -42.04 -5.23
C SER A 582 24.71 -42.25 -6.75
N ARG A 583 25.42 -41.40 -7.51
CA ARG A 583 25.76 -41.66 -8.91
C ARG A 583 26.80 -42.78 -8.95
N GLY A 584 26.34 -44.01 -9.12
CA GLY A 584 27.16 -45.20 -9.34
C GLY A 584 26.42 -46.18 -10.26
N ARG A 585 27.14 -46.74 -11.23
CA ARG A 585 26.62 -47.52 -12.36
C ARG A 585 25.96 -48.85 -11.94
N ILE A 586 24.91 -49.20 -12.69
CA ILE A 586 23.98 -50.36 -12.66
C ILE A 586 24.73 -51.73 -12.73
N PRO A 587 24.17 -52.87 -12.24
CA PRO A 587 23.32 -53.72 -13.10
C PRO A 587 22.14 -54.45 -12.40
N LEU A 588 20.98 -54.42 -13.06
CA LEU A 588 20.18 -55.62 -13.40
C LEU A 588 19.85 -56.63 -12.27
N LEU A 589 18.94 -56.30 -11.33
CA LEU A 589 18.40 -57.31 -10.39
C LEU A 589 16.98 -57.04 -9.84
N LEU A 590 16.20 -56.15 -10.47
CA LEU A 590 14.83 -55.81 -10.02
C LEU A 590 13.71 -56.21 -11.01
N SER A 591 13.99 -57.06 -11.99
CA SER A 591 12.94 -57.62 -12.89
C SER A 591 12.42 -59.00 -12.46
N LEU A 592 12.97 -59.62 -11.42
CA LEU A 592 12.58 -60.98 -10.98
C LEU A 592 11.63 -61.04 -9.78
N VAL A 593 11.52 -59.96 -8.98
CA VAL A 593 10.64 -59.95 -7.79
C VAL A 593 9.19 -59.57 -8.15
N GLY A 594 8.98 -58.79 -9.22
CA GLY A 594 7.65 -58.42 -9.71
C GLY A 594 6.89 -59.56 -10.40
N LEU A 595 7.61 -60.50 -11.03
CA LEU A 595 7.00 -61.67 -11.71
C LEU A 595 6.59 -62.78 -10.74
N LEU A 596 7.22 -62.86 -9.56
CA LEU A 596 6.87 -63.85 -8.52
C LEU A 596 5.63 -63.45 -7.70
N LEU A 597 5.36 -62.15 -7.53
CA LEU A 597 4.18 -61.67 -6.80
C LEU A 597 2.89 -61.71 -7.64
N ALA A 598 2.99 -61.61 -8.97
CA ALA A 598 1.85 -61.78 -9.87
C ALA A 598 1.37 -63.25 -9.98
N ALA A 599 2.28 -64.22 -9.84
CA ALA A 599 1.96 -65.65 -9.88
C ALA A 599 1.25 -66.16 -8.61
N VAL A 600 1.43 -65.50 -7.46
CA VAL A 600 0.78 -65.85 -6.19
C VAL A 600 -0.66 -65.30 -6.12
N ALA A 601 -0.91 -64.12 -6.71
CA ALA A 601 -2.24 -63.52 -6.77
C ALA A 601 -3.21 -64.27 -7.72
N ILE A 602 -2.69 -64.88 -8.79
CA ILE A 602 -3.51 -65.66 -9.75
C ILE A 602 -3.88 -67.05 -9.21
N ASN A 603 -3.06 -67.65 -8.33
CA ASN A 603 -3.38 -68.94 -7.69
C ASN A 603 -4.38 -68.82 -6.53
N LEU A 604 -4.49 -67.65 -5.87
CA LEU A 604 -5.45 -67.41 -4.79
C LEU A 604 -6.87 -67.07 -5.29
N LEU A 605 -7.02 -66.64 -6.55
CA LEU A 605 -8.30 -66.34 -7.18
C LEU A 605 -8.96 -67.55 -7.89
N LEU A 606 -8.24 -68.67 -8.01
CA LEU A 606 -8.76 -69.93 -8.57
C LEU A 606 -9.20 -70.95 -7.51
N ALA A 607 -9.01 -70.66 -6.22
CA ALA A 607 -9.38 -71.55 -5.10
C ALA A 607 -10.70 -71.18 -4.40
N SER A 608 -11.38 -70.10 -4.80
CA SER A 608 -12.64 -69.65 -4.21
C SER A 608 -13.83 -69.88 -5.15
N ASN A 609 -14.10 -71.13 -5.50
CA ASN A 609 -15.36 -71.47 -6.15
C ASN A 609 -15.90 -72.85 -5.75
N THR A 610 -16.28 -73.02 -4.48
CA THR A 610 -17.29 -74.01 -4.05
C THR A 610 -17.85 -73.72 -2.65
N SER A 611 -19.18 -73.82 -2.54
CA SER A 611 -20.08 -73.84 -1.37
C SER A 611 -20.18 -72.56 -0.52
N ARG A 612 -21.25 -71.74 -0.63
CA ARG A 612 -22.66 -71.94 -0.16
C ARG A 612 -22.74 -72.44 1.29
N GLN A 613 -23.36 -71.65 2.19
CA GLN A 613 -24.73 -71.83 2.75
C GLN A 613 -24.86 -71.31 4.21
N TYR A 614 -25.95 -70.57 4.48
CA TYR A 614 -26.55 -70.18 5.79
C TYR A 614 -25.72 -69.24 6.71
N GLY A 615 -26.24 -68.26 7.46
CA GLY A 615 -27.58 -67.75 7.77
C GLY A 615 -27.52 -67.02 9.14
N THR A 616 -28.01 -65.77 9.20
CA THR A 616 -28.64 -65.03 10.34
C THR A 616 -28.13 -65.15 11.79
N VAL A 617 -28.04 -64.02 12.52
CA VAL A 617 -28.99 -63.60 13.59
C VAL A 617 -28.56 -62.26 14.24
N LEU A 618 -29.57 -61.41 14.48
CA LEU A 618 -29.58 -60.12 15.17
C LEU A 618 -29.82 -60.32 16.70
N GLN A 619 -29.51 -59.26 17.48
CA GLN A 619 -30.27 -58.75 18.66
C GLN A 619 -29.72 -58.92 20.11
N GLN A 620 -29.41 -57.74 20.70
CA GLN A 620 -29.70 -57.21 22.06
C GLN A 620 -29.26 -57.94 23.36
N LEU A 621 -28.60 -57.19 24.28
CA LEU A 621 -29.13 -56.64 25.56
C LEU A 621 -27.97 -56.05 26.42
N ILE A 622 -27.95 -54.74 26.72
CA ILE A 622 -28.26 -54.04 28.00
C ILE A 622 -27.36 -54.40 29.23
N PHE A 623 -26.53 -53.45 29.72
CA PHE A 623 -26.76 -52.66 30.96
C PHE A 623 -25.58 -51.71 31.29
N SER A 624 -25.97 -50.62 31.94
CA SER A 624 -25.31 -49.36 32.29
C SER A 624 -24.52 -49.33 33.61
N GLY A 625 -23.77 -48.23 33.82
CA GLY A 625 -23.39 -47.68 35.15
C GLY A 625 -21.91 -47.22 35.16
N ASN A 626 -21.49 -46.06 35.68
CA ASN A 626 -22.12 -45.05 36.53
C ASN A 626 -21.39 -43.70 36.42
N LYS A 627 -22.16 -42.61 36.57
CA LYS A 627 -21.70 -41.28 37.04
C LYS A 627 -21.59 -41.29 38.56
N ILE A 628 -20.66 -40.52 39.13
CA ILE A 628 -20.70 -40.09 40.54
C ILE A 628 -20.51 -38.57 40.59
N THR A 629 -21.43 -37.91 41.27
CA THR A 629 -21.40 -36.53 41.78
C THR A 629 -21.48 -36.58 43.30
N SER A 630 -20.79 -35.70 44.01
CA SER A 630 -21.33 -35.12 45.26
C SER A 630 -20.58 -33.85 45.68
N SER A 631 -21.39 -32.82 45.92
CA SER A 631 -21.13 -31.53 46.56
C SER A 631 -21.36 -31.56 48.08
N GLN A 632 -20.74 -30.65 48.84
CA GLN A 632 -21.26 -29.95 50.05
C GLN A 632 -20.28 -28.80 50.40
N GLN A 633 -20.68 -27.50 50.37
CA GLN A 633 -21.17 -26.64 51.49
C GLN A 633 -20.20 -26.56 52.70
N ASP A 634 -19.87 -25.42 53.34
CA ASP A 634 -20.59 -24.16 53.58
C ASP A 634 -19.66 -23.10 54.27
N LYS A 635 -20.03 -21.80 54.18
CA LYS A 635 -19.83 -20.67 55.15
C LYS A 635 -18.45 -19.99 55.40
N GLY A 636 -18.47 -18.64 55.34
CA GLY A 636 -17.59 -17.77 56.15
C GLY A 636 -17.37 -16.33 55.62
N SER A 637 -17.97 -15.35 56.28
CA SER A 637 -17.98 -13.89 56.01
C SER A 637 -16.76 -13.10 56.52
N SER A 638 -16.43 -11.95 55.88
CA SER A 638 -16.21 -10.59 56.46
C SER A 638 -15.35 -9.71 55.53
N LYS A 639 -15.86 -8.64 54.93
CA LYS A 639 -15.75 -7.22 55.37
C LYS A 639 -14.45 -6.85 56.09
N VAL A 640 -13.59 -6.07 55.43
CA VAL A 640 -12.79 -5.00 56.05
C VAL A 640 -12.75 -3.78 55.13
N GLU A 641 -13.44 -2.74 55.58
CA GLU A 641 -13.28 -1.33 55.23
C GLU A 641 -12.52 -0.68 56.40
N LYS A 642 -11.50 0.15 56.13
CA LYS A 642 -11.11 1.37 56.87
C LYS A 642 -9.79 1.93 56.31
N VAL A 643 -9.80 3.12 55.67
CA VAL A 643 -9.76 4.49 56.21
C VAL A 643 -8.32 5.05 56.27
N VAL A 644 -8.09 6.02 55.38
CA VAL A 644 -7.47 7.36 55.54
C VAL A 644 -6.22 7.50 56.41
N ASN A 645 -5.14 8.03 55.81
CA ASN A 645 -4.43 9.16 56.40
C ASN A 645 -3.77 10.07 55.34
N THR A 646 -4.22 11.31 55.34
CA THR A 646 -3.59 12.51 54.77
C THR A 646 -2.40 12.94 55.62
N THR A 647 -1.30 13.40 55.01
CA THR A 647 -0.54 14.56 55.53
C THR A 647 0.26 15.21 54.41
N GLU A 648 0.12 16.53 54.33
CA GLU A 648 0.90 17.48 53.55
C GLU A 648 2.37 17.53 54.00
N GLN A 649 3.28 17.69 53.02
CA GLN A 649 4.32 18.73 53.03
C GLN A 649 4.84 18.97 51.61
#